data_AF-A0A1Y2BSK3-F1
#
_entry.id   AF-A0A1Y2BSK3-F1
#
_cell.length_a   1.000
_cell.length_b   1.000
_cell.length_c   1.000
_cell.angle_alpha   90.00
_cell.angle_beta   90.00
_cell.angle_gamma   90.00
#
_symmetry.space_group_name_H-M   'P 1'
#
loop_
_entity.id
_entity.type
_entity.pdbx_description
1 polymer ?
#
loop_
_entity_poly.entity_id
_entity_poly.type
_entity_poly.pdbx_seq_one_letter_code
_entity_poly.pdbx_strand_id
1 'polypeptide(L)'
;MASVATRLPMRIISLLPSATELIAGLFSFTQPVAQPTSVPSGITRTGRLVQFVGRSHECDYPPAFTSSLPALTTQRTTAFTSSADTHRQVQSVFETENSLYTVDEKQMAELRPDVIVAQDTCKVCSIDLETLEMSCRIDGKSSAVSEGSTRIVSVNSKTLMDALEHSIAYLGKELDMEYEAGLLIAQNKTRLETLKKQITPLAKPQRVVLVEWMDPLFLGSGWTAELVKLAGGELIGKSGRHPDSVMLDLAKGLDTADIDLVIVCLCGLDSPTSVKELKESRLIQQESWYRLAAVQQNRVFVVDGNSMFHRPTPRLLDALDWLIHTLRKTPVPSKDFPVVQCDTRIYKPTPVSVVAPAIKPSPPQLDPEIEECHRLACAQKQAFYTDPKSGYSVMTEYYLKQRQLCCGNACRHCPYGHSRVKDPARRKNHLKTTVFLGSPPNKKKGDLDGLRGRNEVIVKDGVVVVFWSGGRHSLMALERVLETCGEGVRVVLMTTIDPSTNTVPMHNVKNQDIAAQALSLNLPVVLVPVSPDTGNNGYGSAVKGALELVEANLKANVVKVVFGDAEEPEIKAWRESTFAGIGRDLWFPNWGIGEAELRSRMWRLCEEIDAKVCATGAADPQGAFHFFLEEKREWWDEKANGWMLSQERMDTTAFPGGKGCFTKVLFVDMWDI
;
A
#
# COMPACT_ATOMS: atom_id res chain seq x y z
N MET A 1 51.26 -8.58 -27.12
CA MET A 1 51.40 -8.12 -25.72
C MET A 1 51.48 -6.60 -25.71
N ALA A 2 50.34 -5.93 -25.90
CA ALA A 2 50.27 -4.48 -25.72
C ALA A 2 50.18 -4.21 -24.22
N SER A 3 51.04 -3.32 -23.74
CA SER A 3 51.17 -2.88 -22.35
C SER A 3 49.80 -2.66 -21.71
N VAL A 4 49.43 -3.54 -20.76
CA VAL A 4 48.33 -3.33 -19.81
C VAL A 4 48.77 -2.17 -18.92
N ALA A 5 48.53 -0.95 -19.39
CA ALA A 5 48.70 0.24 -18.59
C ALA A 5 47.84 0.05 -17.33
N THR A 6 48.52 0.13 -16.19
CA THR A 6 48.08 -0.13 -14.82
C THR A 6 46.87 0.72 -14.42
N ARG A 7 45.67 0.35 -14.85
CA ARG A 7 44.45 0.84 -14.21
C ARG A 7 44.18 -0.04 -12.99
N LEU A 8 44.10 0.58 -11.80
CA LEU A 8 43.71 -0.08 -10.55
C LEU A 8 42.45 -0.94 -10.75
N PRO A 9 42.37 -2.16 -10.19
CA PRO A 9 41.21 -3.03 -10.38
C PRO A 9 39.91 -2.31 -10.05
N MET A 10 38.84 -2.54 -10.82
CA MET A 10 37.51 -2.05 -10.45
C MET A 10 36.99 -2.90 -9.29
N ARG A 11 36.61 -2.27 -8.19
CA ARG A 11 36.18 -2.90 -6.94
C ARG A 11 34.67 -2.72 -6.77
N ILE A 12 33.96 -3.83 -6.74
CA ILE A 12 32.49 -3.86 -6.72
C ILE A 12 32.00 -4.39 -5.37
N ILE A 13 31.03 -3.70 -4.79
CA ILE A 13 30.19 -4.20 -3.71
C ILE A 13 28.78 -4.39 -4.26
N SER A 14 28.09 -5.46 -3.88
CA SER A 14 26.66 -5.61 -4.16
C SER A 14 25.87 -5.79 -2.87
N LEU A 15 24.93 -4.89 -2.62
CA LEU A 15 24.04 -4.91 -1.47
C LEU A 15 22.67 -5.50 -1.82
N LEU A 16 22.60 -6.28 -2.91
CA LEU A 16 21.37 -6.83 -3.47
C LEU A 16 21.60 -8.28 -3.90
N PRO A 17 20.85 -9.27 -3.36
CA PRO A 17 21.04 -10.67 -3.70
C PRO A 17 20.95 -10.96 -5.20
N SER A 18 19.94 -10.41 -5.89
CA SER A 18 19.79 -10.61 -7.34
C SER A 18 20.96 -10.05 -8.15
N ALA A 19 21.44 -8.83 -7.83
CA ALA A 19 22.61 -8.27 -8.49
C ALA A 19 23.88 -9.10 -8.24
N THR A 20 24.05 -9.67 -7.04
CA THR A 20 25.19 -10.56 -6.76
C THR A 20 25.15 -11.79 -7.66
N GLU A 21 23.98 -12.41 -7.85
CA GLU A 21 23.85 -13.54 -8.78
C GLU A 21 24.11 -13.14 -10.24
N LEU A 22 23.63 -11.97 -10.68
CA LEU A 22 23.89 -11.45 -12.03
C LEU A 22 25.38 -11.20 -12.24
N ILE A 23 26.06 -10.56 -11.28
CA ILE A 23 27.51 -10.32 -11.33
C ILE A 23 28.26 -11.64 -11.35
N ALA A 24 27.89 -12.62 -10.52
CA ALA A 24 28.50 -13.95 -10.56
C ALA A 24 28.33 -14.61 -11.95
N GLY A 25 27.16 -14.45 -12.57
CA GLY A 25 26.90 -14.86 -13.95
C GLY A 25 27.83 -14.19 -14.96
N LEU A 26 28.05 -12.88 -14.86
CA LEU A 26 29.02 -12.16 -15.71
C LEU A 26 30.45 -12.68 -15.51
N PHE A 27 30.84 -12.91 -14.25
CA PHE A 27 32.18 -13.43 -13.90
C PHE A 27 32.44 -14.82 -14.50
N SER A 28 31.39 -15.64 -14.69
CA SER A 28 31.53 -16.95 -15.34
C SER A 28 32.05 -16.90 -16.79
N PHE A 29 31.98 -15.73 -17.44
CA PHE A 29 32.50 -15.48 -18.78
C PHE A 29 33.81 -14.68 -18.81
N THR A 30 34.33 -14.27 -17.65
CA THR A 30 35.61 -13.56 -17.56
C THR A 30 36.80 -14.52 -17.67
N GLN A 31 37.97 -13.98 -18.04
CA GLN A 31 39.20 -14.75 -17.96
C GLN A 31 39.65 -14.89 -16.50
N PRO A 32 40.06 -16.10 -16.07
CA PRO A 32 40.54 -16.32 -14.72
C PRO A 32 41.86 -15.57 -14.47
N VAL A 33 42.04 -15.07 -13.25
CA VAL A 33 43.28 -14.42 -12.82
C VAL A 33 44.34 -15.48 -12.53
N ALA A 34 45.56 -15.28 -13.05
CA ALA A 34 46.65 -16.26 -12.98
C ALA A 34 47.13 -16.58 -11.55
N GLN A 35 46.87 -15.70 -10.58
CA GLN A 35 47.11 -15.93 -9.16
C GLN A 35 45.77 -15.84 -8.39
N PRO A 36 45.42 -16.84 -7.57
CA PRO A 36 44.20 -16.79 -6.77
C PRO A 36 44.24 -15.59 -5.83
N THR A 37 43.25 -14.71 -5.96
CA THR A 37 43.00 -13.62 -5.03
C THR A 37 42.06 -14.11 -3.93
N SER A 38 42.06 -13.45 -2.76
CA SER A 38 41.15 -13.76 -1.66
C SER A 38 39.68 -13.41 -1.95
N VAL A 39 39.42 -12.72 -3.06
CA VAL A 39 38.11 -12.20 -3.48
C VAL A 39 37.85 -12.61 -4.94
N PRO A 40 36.61 -12.90 -5.35
CA PRO A 40 36.30 -13.21 -6.74
C PRO A 40 36.82 -12.11 -7.66
N SER A 41 37.64 -12.50 -8.64
CA SER A 41 38.33 -11.58 -9.55
C SER A 41 38.31 -12.16 -10.96
N GLY A 42 38.13 -11.29 -11.95
CA GLY A 42 38.06 -11.66 -13.36
C GLY A 42 38.65 -10.58 -14.25
N ILE A 43 39.24 -10.99 -15.37
CA ILE A 43 39.70 -10.07 -16.42
C ILE A 43 38.64 -10.06 -17.52
N THR A 44 38.04 -8.89 -17.76
CA THR A 44 37.05 -8.72 -18.82
C THR A 44 37.68 -8.85 -20.21
N ARG A 45 36.84 -8.96 -21.24
CA ARG A 45 37.26 -8.98 -22.64
C ARG A 45 38.07 -7.76 -23.07
N THR A 46 37.89 -6.62 -22.42
CA THR A 46 38.63 -5.37 -22.67
C THR A 46 39.97 -5.32 -21.93
N GLY A 47 40.29 -6.34 -21.13
CA GLY A 47 41.52 -6.42 -20.32
C GLY A 47 41.41 -5.71 -18.97
N ARG A 48 40.20 -5.31 -18.55
CA ARG A 48 39.96 -4.68 -17.25
C ARG A 48 39.94 -5.75 -16.16
N LEU A 49 40.73 -5.56 -15.10
CA LEU A 49 40.63 -6.39 -13.90
C LEU A 49 39.46 -5.88 -13.03
N VAL A 50 38.55 -6.78 -12.67
CA VAL A 50 37.37 -6.53 -11.84
C VAL A 50 37.43 -7.43 -10.60
N GLN A 51 37.07 -6.89 -9.45
CA GLN A 51 37.08 -7.60 -8.16
C GLN A 51 35.77 -7.35 -7.43
N PHE A 52 35.17 -8.42 -6.91
CA PHE A 52 33.97 -8.34 -6.09
C PHE A 52 34.37 -8.45 -4.62
N VAL A 53 34.26 -7.34 -3.87
CA VAL A 53 35.00 -7.15 -2.61
C VAL A 53 34.13 -7.17 -1.36
N GLY A 54 32.82 -7.11 -1.51
CA GLY A 54 31.88 -7.13 -0.39
C GLY A 54 30.44 -7.32 -0.83
N ARG A 55 29.58 -7.73 0.11
CA ARG A 55 28.19 -8.09 -0.17
C ARG A 55 27.24 -7.70 0.95
N SER A 56 25.92 -7.76 0.74
CA SER A 56 24.96 -7.78 1.87
C SER A 56 24.98 -9.13 2.60
N HIS A 57 24.42 -9.18 3.82
CA HIS A 57 24.23 -10.44 4.54
C HIS A 57 23.33 -11.44 3.80
N GLU A 58 22.35 -10.98 3.02
CA GLU A 58 21.41 -11.81 2.26
C GLU A 58 21.98 -12.33 0.92
N CYS A 59 23.12 -11.83 0.47
CA CYS A 59 23.80 -12.27 -0.74
C CYS A 59 24.50 -13.62 -0.52
N ASP A 60 23.76 -14.72 -0.66
CA ASP A 60 24.21 -16.07 -0.31
C ASP A 60 24.57 -16.96 -1.52
N TYR A 61 24.29 -16.54 -2.75
CA TYR A 61 24.42 -17.37 -3.95
C TYR A 61 25.24 -16.71 -5.09
N PRO A 62 26.04 -17.49 -5.84
CA PRO A 62 26.41 -18.88 -5.56
C PRO A 62 27.44 -18.95 -4.41
N PRO A 63 27.39 -19.97 -3.53
CA PRO A 63 28.27 -20.04 -2.36
C PRO A 63 29.76 -19.96 -2.69
N ALA A 64 30.18 -20.56 -3.82
CA ALA A 64 31.56 -20.50 -4.30
C ALA A 64 32.04 -19.06 -4.63
N PHE A 65 31.11 -18.14 -4.88
CA PHE A 65 31.38 -16.73 -5.19
C PHE A 65 31.22 -15.83 -3.95
N THR A 66 30.33 -16.17 -3.02
CA THR A 66 29.93 -15.29 -1.90
C THR A 66 30.57 -15.62 -0.55
N SER A 67 31.01 -16.87 -0.34
CA SER A 67 31.39 -17.36 1.01
C SER A 67 32.63 -16.69 1.59
N SER A 68 33.57 -16.23 0.76
CA SER A 68 34.81 -15.58 1.22
C SER A 68 34.66 -14.07 1.45
N LEU A 69 33.48 -13.51 1.22
CA LEU A 69 33.26 -12.06 1.20
C LEU A 69 32.65 -11.54 2.50
N PRO A 70 33.09 -10.35 2.96
CA PRO A 70 32.48 -9.70 4.11
C PRO A 70 31.03 -9.30 3.82
N ALA A 71 30.16 -9.54 4.78
CA ALA A 71 28.80 -9.03 4.81
C ALA A 71 28.81 -7.62 5.43
N LEU A 72 28.43 -6.62 4.65
CA LEU A 72 28.51 -5.20 5.00
C LEU A 72 27.20 -4.64 5.55
N THR A 73 26.17 -5.47 5.65
CA THR A 73 24.88 -5.08 6.21
C THR A 73 24.39 -6.12 7.19
N THR A 74 23.56 -5.70 8.15
CA THR A 74 22.80 -6.58 9.04
C THR A 74 21.36 -6.10 9.16
N GLN A 75 20.43 -7.01 9.44
CA GLN A 75 19.02 -6.67 9.66
C GLN A 75 18.82 -6.03 11.05
N ARG A 76 17.89 -5.08 11.14
CA ARG A 76 17.46 -4.45 12.42
C ARG A 76 16.33 -5.21 13.12
N THR A 77 15.69 -6.14 12.43
CA THR A 77 14.69 -7.04 13.01
C THR A 77 15.36 -8.12 13.86
N THR A 78 14.60 -8.68 14.79
CA THR A 78 15.03 -9.83 15.59
C THR A 78 14.85 -11.14 14.81
N ALA A 79 15.25 -12.26 15.40
CA ALA A 79 15.11 -13.57 14.77
C ALA A 79 13.66 -13.84 14.32
N PHE A 80 13.51 -14.48 13.15
CA PHE A 80 12.19 -14.82 12.61
C PHE A 80 11.45 -15.75 13.59
N THR A 81 10.23 -15.36 13.98
CA THR A 81 9.33 -16.21 14.78
C THR A 81 8.11 -16.68 13.98
N SER A 82 7.48 -15.77 13.23
CA SER A 82 6.35 -16.01 12.32
C SER A 82 6.24 -14.88 11.30
N SER A 83 5.47 -15.08 10.23
CA SER A 83 5.19 -14.02 9.22
C SER A 83 4.49 -12.82 9.86
N ALA A 84 3.52 -13.09 10.74
CA ALA A 84 2.76 -12.04 11.44
C ALA A 84 3.66 -11.19 12.34
N ASP A 85 4.54 -11.84 13.09
CA ASP A 85 5.47 -11.14 13.97
C ASP A 85 6.51 -10.34 13.19
N THR A 86 7.13 -10.96 12.18
CA THR A 86 8.12 -10.29 11.33
C THR A 86 7.50 -9.10 10.59
N HIS A 87 6.25 -9.22 10.13
CA HIS A 87 5.52 -8.10 9.55
C HIS A 87 5.36 -6.93 10.53
N ARG A 88 5.03 -7.20 11.80
CA ARG A 88 4.97 -6.16 12.85
C ARG A 88 6.33 -5.55 13.14
N GLN A 89 7.39 -6.36 13.21
CA GLN A 89 8.75 -5.88 13.43
C GLN A 89 9.20 -4.96 12.29
N VAL A 90 8.96 -5.38 11.05
CA VAL A 90 9.23 -4.59 9.84
C VAL A 90 8.50 -3.25 9.89
N GLN A 91 7.19 -3.27 10.18
CA GLN A 91 6.41 -2.04 10.33
C GLN A 91 6.98 -1.13 11.43
N SER A 92 7.37 -1.70 12.58
CA SER A 92 7.94 -0.94 13.70
C SER A 92 9.27 -0.26 13.35
N VAL A 93 10.13 -0.92 12.58
CA VAL A 93 11.39 -0.33 12.14
C VAL A 93 11.12 0.85 11.20
N PHE A 94 10.22 0.72 10.22
CA PHE A 94 9.85 1.84 9.34
C PHE A 94 9.18 3.02 10.05
N GLU A 95 8.60 2.82 11.23
CA GLU A 95 8.03 3.91 12.03
C GLU A 95 9.07 4.71 12.80
N THR A 96 10.27 4.16 13.03
CA THR A 96 11.31 4.73 13.90
C THR A 96 12.61 5.04 13.18
N GLU A 97 12.89 4.34 12.08
CA GLU A 97 14.12 4.37 11.30
C GLU A 97 13.77 4.40 9.80
N ASN A 98 14.63 5.01 8.97
CA ASN A 98 14.40 5.09 7.53
C ASN A 98 14.78 3.80 6.77
N SER A 99 15.44 2.85 7.43
CA SER A 99 16.00 1.63 6.83
C SER A 99 15.78 0.39 7.69
N LEU A 100 15.53 -0.77 7.07
CA LEU A 100 15.51 -2.07 7.77
C LEU A 100 16.90 -2.62 8.10
N TYR A 101 17.94 -1.98 7.57
CA TYR A 101 19.29 -2.49 7.60
C TYR A 101 20.23 -1.49 8.29
N THR A 102 21.32 -2.01 8.84
CA THR A 102 22.49 -1.23 9.24
C THR A 102 23.63 -1.51 8.27
N VAL A 103 24.46 -0.51 7.99
CA VAL A 103 25.65 -0.62 7.14
C VAL A 103 26.90 -0.56 8.01
N ASP A 104 27.87 -1.44 7.75
CA ASP A 104 29.23 -1.29 8.28
C ASP A 104 30.00 -0.28 7.43
N GLU A 105 29.79 1.01 7.72
CA GLU A 105 30.43 2.13 7.01
C GLU A 105 31.96 2.05 7.06
N LYS A 106 32.50 1.60 8.19
CA LYS A 106 33.94 1.48 8.40
C LYS A 106 34.53 0.42 7.47
N GLN A 107 33.95 -0.78 7.46
CA GLN A 107 34.42 -1.86 6.59
C GLN A 107 34.19 -1.51 5.11
N MET A 108 33.08 -0.85 4.78
CA MET A 108 32.82 -0.38 3.42
C MET A 108 33.88 0.61 2.93
N ALA A 109 34.30 1.56 3.77
CA ALA A 109 35.36 2.51 3.46
C ALA A 109 36.73 1.83 3.29
N GLU A 110 37.06 0.86 4.15
CA GLU A 110 38.30 0.07 4.06
C GLU A 110 38.38 -0.73 2.75
N LEU A 111 37.24 -1.18 2.24
CA LEU A 111 37.15 -1.92 0.98
C LEU A 111 37.33 -1.05 -0.27
N ARG A 112 37.23 0.29 -0.17
CA ARG A 112 37.41 1.25 -1.28
C ARG A 112 36.67 0.83 -2.57
N PRO A 113 35.33 0.73 -2.56
CA PRO A 113 34.56 0.38 -3.74
C PRO A 113 34.59 1.48 -4.81
N ASP A 114 34.74 1.09 -6.07
CA ASP A 114 34.49 1.97 -7.22
C ASP A 114 32.99 1.98 -7.57
N VAL A 115 32.31 0.85 -7.38
CA VAL A 115 30.89 0.67 -7.68
C VAL A 115 30.18 -0.04 -6.53
N ILE A 116 29.05 0.51 -6.09
CA ILE A 116 28.11 -0.16 -5.19
C ILE A 116 26.81 -0.43 -5.95
N VAL A 117 26.43 -1.69 -6.04
CA VAL A 117 25.17 -2.11 -6.68
C VAL A 117 24.09 -2.31 -5.62
N ALA A 118 22.96 -1.63 -5.78
CA ALA A 118 21.81 -1.70 -4.89
C ALA A 118 20.49 -1.69 -5.71
N GLN A 119 19.35 -1.55 -5.05
CA GLN A 119 18.03 -1.30 -5.67
C GLN A 119 17.37 -0.10 -4.99
N ASP A 120 16.46 0.59 -5.67
CA ASP A 120 15.70 1.74 -5.14
C ASP A 120 14.18 1.47 -5.03
N THR A 121 13.71 0.33 -5.55
CA THR A 121 12.28 0.02 -5.65
C THR A 121 11.69 -0.66 -4.41
N CYS A 122 12.51 -1.27 -3.55
CA CYS A 122 12.03 -2.04 -2.41
C CYS A 122 12.41 -1.43 -1.08
N LYS A 123 11.59 -0.51 -0.56
CA LYS A 123 11.87 0.08 0.75
C LYS A 123 12.03 -0.94 1.89
N VAL A 124 11.44 -2.14 1.75
CA VAL A 124 11.50 -3.22 2.75
C VAL A 124 12.75 -4.10 2.61
N CYS A 125 12.92 -4.72 1.45
CA CYS A 125 13.95 -5.70 1.16
C CYS A 125 15.24 -5.10 0.57
N SER A 126 15.35 -3.77 0.54
CA SER A 126 16.56 -3.08 0.13
C SER A 126 17.03 -2.10 1.16
N ILE A 127 18.34 -1.89 1.17
CA ILE A 127 18.88 -0.67 1.71
C ILE A 127 18.30 0.52 0.92
N ASP A 128 17.88 1.56 1.64
CA ASP A 128 17.40 2.78 1.03
C ASP A 128 18.58 3.59 0.47
N LEU A 129 18.35 4.18 -0.70
CA LEU A 129 19.39 4.91 -1.43
C LEU A 129 19.93 6.10 -0.63
N GLU A 130 19.09 6.76 0.19
CA GLU A 130 19.49 7.88 1.03
C GLU A 130 20.47 7.45 2.12
N THR A 131 20.20 6.36 2.84
CA THR A 131 21.13 5.77 3.82
C THR A 131 22.43 5.35 3.15
N LEU A 132 22.37 4.77 1.95
CA LEU A 132 23.58 4.40 1.21
C LEU A 132 24.39 5.63 0.78
N GLU A 133 23.73 6.67 0.26
CA GLU A 133 24.37 7.92 -0.13
C GLU A 133 24.98 8.64 1.09
N MET A 134 24.29 8.67 2.23
CA MET A 134 24.83 9.19 3.49
C MET A 134 26.06 8.40 3.95
N SER A 135 25.98 7.07 3.90
CA SER A 135 27.09 6.17 4.25
C SER A 135 28.30 6.34 3.31
N CYS A 136 28.09 6.78 2.07
CA CYS A 136 29.15 7.03 1.09
C CYS A 136 29.74 8.44 1.18
N ARG A 137 29.11 9.38 1.91
CA ARG A 137 29.64 10.74 2.17
C ARG A 137 30.68 10.71 3.29
N ILE A 138 31.67 9.85 3.15
CA ILE A 138 32.82 9.79 4.06
C ILE A 138 33.85 10.79 3.53
N ASP A 139 33.57 12.06 3.75
CA ASP A 139 34.56 13.15 3.91
C ASP A 139 33.75 14.43 4.08
N GLY A 140 33.77 15.00 5.30
CA GLY A 140 32.98 16.18 5.70
C GLY A 140 33.34 17.49 5.00
N LYS A 141 33.50 17.50 3.68
CA LYS A 141 33.67 18.69 2.84
C LYS A 141 32.60 18.71 1.75
N SER A 142 31.61 19.55 1.99
CA SER A 142 30.80 20.11 0.91
C SER A 142 31.70 20.90 -0.04
N SER A 143 31.42 20.76 -1.34
CA SER A 143 31.98 21.48 -2.50
C SER A 143 33.12 20.82 -3.28
N ALA A 144 32.91 20.80 -4.60
CA ALA A 144 33.75 20.37 -5.71
C ALA A 144 33.89 18.85 -5.97
N VAL A 145 33.42 18.46 -7.16
CA VAL A 145 33.64 17.15 -7.80
C VAL A 145 35.15 16.85 -7.80
N SER A 146 35.60 15.97 -6.91
CA SER A 146 36.93 15.36 -6.99
C SER A 146 36.82 14.01 -7.68
N GLU A 147 37.70 13.77 -8.64
CA GLU A 147 37.92 12.46 -9.27
C GLU A 147 38.16 11.39 -8.19
N GLY A 148 37.20 10.46 -8.02
CA GLY A 148 37.29 9.39 -7.01
C GLY A 148 35.98 9.01 -6.29
N SER A 149 34.82 9.57 -6.67
CA SER A 149 33.54 9.23 -6.03
C SER A 149 33.09 7.80 -6.39
N THR A 150 32.89 6.95 -5.37
CA THR A 150 32.19 5.65 -5.51
C THR A 150 30.85 5.86 -6.20
N ARG A 151 30.59 5.07 -7.25
CA ARG A 151 29.36 5.18 -8.03
C ARG A 151 28.31 4.19 -7.55
N ILE A 152 27.10 4.69 -7.29
CA ILE A 152 25.96 3.83 -6.92
C ILE A 152 25.19 3.45 -8.19
N VAL A 153 24.99 2.15 -8.40
CA VAL A 153 24.25 1.59 -9.54
C VAL A 153 22.98 0.93 -9.00
N SER A 154 21.82 1.44 -9.39
CA SER A 154 20.52 0.93 -8.97
C SER A 154 19.95 -0.04 -10.02
N VAL A 155 19.64 -1.27 -9.61
CA VAL A 155 19.06 -2.30 -10.49
C VAL A 155 17.67 -2.67 -10.00
N ASN A 156 16.66 -2.45 -10.85
CA ASN A 156 15.25 -2.60 -10.49
C ASN A 156 14.49 -3.40 -11.56
N SER A 157 14.49 -4.71 -11.45
CA SER A 157 13.76 -5.59 -12.36
C SER A 157 12.26 -5.64 -12.00
N LYS A 158 11.38 -5.61 -13.01
CA LYS A 158 9.92 -5.71 -12.82
C LYS A 158 9.27 -6.81 -13.66
N THR A 159 9.94 -7.24 -14.73
CA THR A 159 9.47 -8.26 -15.68
C THR A 159 10.47 -9.40 -15.79
N LEU A 160 10.06 -10.53 -16.39
CA LEU A 160 10.99 -11.62 -16.70
C LEU A 160 12.07 -11.15 -17.69
N MET A 161 11.71 -10.25 -18.61
CA MET A 161 12.66 -9.66 -19.55
C MET A 161 13.73 -8.83 -18.84
N ASP A 162 13.36 -8.10 -17.78
CA ASP A 162 14.33 -7.36 -16.99
C ASP A 162 15.32 -8.30 -16.30
N ALA A 163 14.85 -9.44 -15.80
CA ALA A 163 15.66 -10.47 -15.13
C ALA A 163 16.64 -11.18 -16.09
N LEU A 164 16.20 -11.46 -17.32
CA LEU A 164 16.95 -12.27 -18.28
C LEU A 164 17.81 -11.46 -19.26
N GLU A 165 17.52 -10.16 -19.43
CA GLU A 165 18.16 -9.32 -20.44
C GLU A 165 18.49 -7.91 -19.95
N HIS A 166 17.50 -7.08 -19.61
CA HIS A 166 17.75 -5.64 -19.43
C HIS A 166 18.68 -5.34 -18.25
N SER A 167 18.49 -6.00 -17.11
CA SER A 167 19.35 -5.79 -15.92
C SER A 167 20.77 -6.28 -16.17
N ILE A 168 20.93 -7.35 -16.96
CA ILE A 168 22.23 -7.91 -17.33
C ILE A 168 22.96 -6.97 -18.29
N ALA A 169 22.27 -6.45 -19.30
CA ALA A 169 22.83 -5.48 -20.24
C ALA A 169 23.22 -4.18 -19.53
N TYR A 170 22.38 -3.71 -18.61
CA TYR A 170 22.66 -2.53 -17.79
C TYR A 170 23.88 -2.75 -16.89
N LEU A 171 23.91 -3.83 -16.10
CA LEU A 171 25.09 -4.15 -15.28
C LEU A 171 26.36 -4.37 -16.12
N GLY A 172 26.23 -5.01 -17.29
CA GLY A 172 27.33 -5.15 -18.23
C GLY A 172 27.94 -3.80 -18.60
N LYS A 173 27.09 -2.84 -19.00
CA LYS A 173 27.52 -1.47 -19.32
C LYS A 173 28.15 -0.77 -18.12
N GLU A 174 27.51 -0.84 -16.95
CA GLU A 174 27.99 -0.15 -15.78
C GLU A 174 29.31 -0.76 -15.26
N LEU A 175 29.58 -2.03 -15.48
CA LEU A 175 30.77 -2.71 -14.95
C LEU A 175 31.91 -2.89 -15.98
N ASP A 176 31.80 -2.30 -17.18
CA ASP A 176 32.70 -2.54 -18.33
C ASP A 176 32.78 -4.04 -18.73
N MET A 177 31.65 -4.74 -18.63
CA MET A 177 31.44 -6.18 -18.87
C MET A 177 30.37 -6.45 -19.96
N GLU A 178 30.21 -5.57 -20.95
CA GLU A 178 29.17 -5.68 -21.98
C GLU A 178 29.28 -6.96 -22.82
N TYR A 179 30.51 -7.43 -23.07
CA TYR A 179 30.74 -8.65 -23.84
C TYR A 179 30.27 -9.89 -23.06
N GLU A 180 30.65 -9.99 -21.78
CA GLU A 180 30.24 -11.04 -20.86
C GLU A 180 28.71 -11.01 -20.65
N ALA A 181 28.13 -9.82 -20.55
CA ALA A 181 26.68 -9.62 -20.50
C ALA A 181 25.99 -10.16 -21.76
N GLY A 182 26.52 -9.87 -22.95
CA GLY A 182 26.01 -10.40 -24.21
C GLY A 182 26.01 -11.93 -24.27
N LEU A 183 27.07 -12.57 -23.75
CA LEU A 183 27.15 -14.03 -23.68
C LEU A 183 26.11 -14.62 -22.72
N LEU A 184 25.95 -14.04 -21.53
CA LEU A 184 24.95 -14.50 -20.55
C LEU A 184 23.52 -14.32 -21.09
N ILE A 185 23.22 -13.18 -21.74
CA ILE A 185 21.91 -12.93 -22.38
C ILE A 185 21.64 -13.96 -23.49
N ALA A 186 22.63 -14.26 -24.33
CA ALA A 186 22.49 -15.28 -25.37
C ALA A 186 22.20 -16.67 -24.76
N GLN A 187 22.91 -17.05 -23.70
CA GLN A 187 22.67 -18.29 -22.97
C GLN A 187 21.23 -18.35 -22.40
N ASN A 188 20.77 -17.26 -21.77
CA ASN A 188 19.41 -17.15 -21.23
C ASN A 188 18.36 -17.31 -22.34
N LYS A 189 18.53 -16.63 -23.47
CA LYS A 189 17.64 -16.72 -24.64
C LYS A 189 17.56 -18.15 -25.16
N THR A 190 18.70 -18.81 -25.37
CA THR A 190 18.73 -20.21 -25.81
C THR A 190 18.02 -21.15 -24.84
N ARG A 191 18.22 -20.94 -23.53
CA ARG A 191 17.57 -21.76 -22.50
C ARG A 191 16.06 -21.53 -22.46
N LEU A 192 15.61 -20.28 -22.52
CA LEU A 192 14.18 -19.92 -22.56
C LEU A 192 13.49 -20.52 -23.79
N GLU A 193 14.10 -20.43 -24.97
CA GLU A 193 13.54 -21.01 -26.19
C GLU A 193 13.49 -22.55 -26.14
N THR A 194 14.48 -23.19 -25.51
CA THR A 194 14.43 -24.64 -25.25
C THR A 194 13.26 -25.01 -24.34
N LEU A 195 13.01 -24.25 -23.27
CA LEU A 195 11.88 -24.50 -22.36
C LEU A 195 10.53 -24.25 -23.04
N LYS A 196 10.40 -23.18 -23.84
CA LYS A 196 9.20 -22.89 -24.64
C LYS A 196 8.82 -24.04 -25.58
N LYS A 197 9.80 -24.72 -26.18
CA LYS A 197 9.53 -25.89 -27.04
C LYS A 197 8.95 -27.09 -26.30
N GLN A 198 9.17 -27.20 -24.98
CA GLN A 198 8.59 -28.25 -24.14
C GLN A 198 7.13 -27.92 -23.73
N ILE A 199 6.70 -26.68 -23.94
CA ILE A 199 5.37 -26.20 -23.55
C ILE A 199 4.35 -26.62 -24.60
N THR A 200 3.69 -27.75 -24.37
CA THR A 200 2.45 -28.11 -25.05
C THR A 200 1.26 -27.39 -24.42
N PRO A 201 0.31 -26.84 -25.20
CA PRO A 201 -0.89 -26.23 -24.66
C PRO A 201 -1.69 -27.22 -23.79
N LEU A 202 -2.03 -26.81 -22.57
CA LEU A 202 -2.97 -27.55 -21.74
C LEU A 202 -4.40 -27.32 -22.25
N ALA A 203 -5.27 -28.32 -22.13
CA ALA A 203 -6.68 -28.22 -22.54
C ALA A 203 -7.43 -27.08 -21.81
N LYS A 204 -7.03 -26.80 -20.56
CA LYS A 204 -7.44 -25.64 -19.77
C LYS A 204 -6.22 -25.15 -18.98
N PRO A 205 -5.97 -23.83 -18.89
CA PRO A 205 -4.95 -23.29 -18.01
C PRO A 205 -5.20 -23.73 -16.57
N GLN A 206 -4.17 -24.29 -15.92
CA GLN A 206 -4.25 -24.64 -14.50
C GLN A 206 -4.11 -23.39 -13.66
N ARG A 207 -5.00 -23.23 -12.69
CA ARG A 207 -5.04 -22.05 -11.82
C ARG A 207 -4.08 -22.24 -10.65
N VAL A 208 -3.13 -21.34 -10.52
CA VAL A 208 -2.00 -21.41 -9.58
C VAL A 208 -2.09 -20.27 -8.59
N VAL A 209 -1.88 -20.57 -7.31
CA VAL A 209 -1.63 -19.55 -6.28
C VAL A 209 -0.17 -19.66 -5.86
N LEU A 210 0.56 -18.54 -5.87
CA LEU A 210 1.89 -18.44 -5.26
C LEU A 210 1.81 -17.53 -4.04
N VAL A 211 2.17 -18.02 -2.87
CA VAL A 211 2.16 -17.30 -1.59
C VAL A 211 3.58 -16.83 -1.26
N GLU A 212 3.77 -15.52 -1.17
CA GLU A 212 5.04 -14.84 -0.83
C GLU A 212 5.16 -14.52 0.67
N TRP A 213 4.02 -14.40 1.37
CA TRP A 213 3.97 -14.12 2.82
C TRP A 213 2.67 -14.64 3.42
N MET A 214 2.69 -15.24 4.61
CA MET A 214 1.51 -15.93 5.17
C MET A 214 0.58 -15.03 5.99
N ASP A 215 1.11 -14.02 6.69
CA ASP A 215 0.32 -13.13 7.54
C ASP A 215 0.97 -11.73 7.64
N PRO A 216 0.36 -10.68 7.03
CA PRO A 216 -0.84 -10.77 6.20
C PRO A 216 -0.55 -11.49 4.87
N LEU A 217 -1.57 -12.10 4.25
CA LEU A 217 -1.34 -12.92 3.05
C LEU A 217 -0.86 -12.04 1.87
N PHE A 218 0.38 -12.26 1.44
CA PHE A 218 0.90 -11.73 0.17
C PHE A 218 1.08 -12.87 -0.82
N LEU A 219 0.60 -12.64 -2.03
CA LEU A 219 0.75 -13.50 -3.18
C LEU A 219 1.75 -12.95 -4.19
N GLY A 220 2.21 -13.83 -5.06
CA GLY A 220 3.05 -13.50 -6.19
C GLY A 220 2.36 -12.56 -7.19
N SER A 221 3.16 -11.69 -7.79
CA SER A 221 2.76 -10.84 -8.91
C SER A 221 3.96 -10.57 -9.84
N GLY A 222 3.80 -9.69 -10.84
CA GLY A 222 4.90 -9.34 -11.76
C GLY A 222 5.40 -10.53 -12.60
N TRP A 223 6.73 -10.75 -12.64
CA TRP A 223 7.35 -11.84 -13.40
C TRP A 223 6.86 -13.23 -12.97
N THR A 224 6.37 -13.41 -11.75
CA THR A 224 5.75 -14.67 -11.31
C THR A 224 4.53 -15.00 -12.17
N ALA A 225 3.71 -14.01 -12.52
CA ALA A 225 2.57 -14.19 -13.42
C ALA A 225 3.03 -14.53 -14.84
N GLU A 226 4.12 -13.91 -15.31
CA GLU A 226 4.73 -14.23 -16.61
C GLU A 226 5.24 -15.68 -16.65
N LEU A 227 5.92 -16.15 -15.59
CA LEU A 227 6.42 -17.52 -15.47
C LEU A 227 5.28 -18.55 -15.47
N VAL A 228 4.25 -18.33 -14.65
CA VAL A 228 3.08 -19.23 -14.59
C VAL A 228 2.36 -19.28 -15.93
N LYS A 229 2.18 -18.12 -16.59
CA LYS A 229 1.58 -18.04 -17.92
C LYS A 229 2.41 -18.78 -18.97
N LEU A 230 3.73 -18.58 -18.98
CA LEU A 230 4.63 -19.29 -19.89
C LEU A 230 4.55 -20.80 -19.69
N ALA A 231 4.49 -21.29 -18.46
CA ALA A 231 4.39 -22.71 -18.15
C ALA A 231 3.05 -23.35 -18.59
N GLY A 232 2.04 -22.53 -18.92
CA GLY A 232 0.69 -22.95 -19.35
C GLY A 232 -0.39 -22.82 -18.27
N GLY A 233 -0.10 -22.14 -17.16
CA GLY A 233 -1.04 -21.89 -16.07
C GLY A 233 -1.61 -20.46 -16.07
N GLU A 234 -2.41 -20.18 -15.06
CA GLU A 234 -2.99 -18.86 -14.76
C GLU A 234 -2.72 -18.54 -13.29
N LEU A 235 -2.02 -17.44 -13.01
CA LEU A 235 -1.79 -17.00 -11.63
C LEU A 235 -3.05 -16.33 -11.08
N ILE A 236 -3.56 -16.86 -9.97
CA ILE A 236 -4.74 -16.35 -9.27
C ILE A 236 -4.32 -15.45 -8.11
N GLY A 237 -5.03 -14.33 -7.99
CA GLY A 237 -4.74 -13.29 -7.03
C GLY A 237 -3.84 -12.20 -7.60
N LYS A 238 -4.12 -10.97 -7.22
CA LYS A 238 -3.28 -9.81 -7.48
C LYS A 238 -2.97 -9.19 -6.14
N SER A 239 -1.85 -9.54 -5.55
CA SER A 239 -1.27 -8.68 -4.53
C SER A 239 0.17 -8.43 -4.95
N GLY A 240 0.53 -7.17 -5.16
CA GLY A 240 1.88 -6.76 -4.82
C GLY A 240 2.03 -6.78 -3.28
N ARG A 241 2.90 -5.94 -2.73
CA ARG A 241 3.09 -5.76 -1.27
C ARG A 241 1.88 -5.14 -0.53
N HIS A 242 0.65 -5.42 -0.99
CA HIS A 242 -0.64 -4.98 -0.47
C HIS A 242 -1.56 -6.20 -0.19
N PRO A 243 -2.03 -6.40 1.06
CA PRO A 243 -2.58 -7.69 1.54
C PRO A 243 -4.01 -8.10 1.12
N ASP A 244 -4.52 -7.69 -0.05
CA ASP A 244 -5.98 -7.54 -0.20
C ASP A 244 -6.75 -8.45 -1.18
N SER A 245 -6.15 -9.39 -1.92
CA SER A 245 -6.95 -10.20 -2.88
C SER A 245 -7.29 -11.61 -2.39
N VAL A 246 -6.34 -12.43 -1.97
CA VAL A 246 -6.62 -13.88 -1.94
C VAL A 246 -7.38 -14.39 -0.72
N MET A 247 -7.21 -13.81 0.46
CA MET A 247 -8.08 -14.17 1.59
C MET A 247 -9.51 -13.69 1.39
N LEU A 248 -9.69 -12.52 0.78
CA LEU A 248 -11.00 -11.97 0.47
C LEU A 248 -11.67 -12.80 -0.63
N ASP A 249 -10.92 -13.26 -1.62
CA ASP A 249 -11.39 -14.08 -2.74
C ASP A 249 -11.68 -15.54 -2.33
N LEU A 250 -10.85 -16.13 -1.46
CA LEU A 250 -11.08 -17.45 -0.85
C LEU A 250 -12.28 -17.44 0.11
N ALA A 251 -12.53 -16.31 0.80
CA ALA A 251 -13.69 -16.13 1.68
C ALA A 251 -14.97 -15.71 0.94
N LYS A 252 -14.85 -15.03 -0.22
CA LYS A 252 -15.98 -14.58 -1.07
C LYS A 252 -16.39 -15.59 -2.16
N GLY A 253 -15.72 -16.73 -2.28
CA GLY A 253 -16.16 -17.79 -3.18
C GLY A 253 -15.81 -17.53 -4.65
N LEU A 254 -14.58 -17.10 -4.95
CA LEU A 254 -13.94 -17.63 -6.16
C LEU A 254 -13.89 -19.14 -5.96
N ASP A 255 -14.74 -19.87 -6.71
CA ASP A 255 -15.10 -21.27 -6.47
C ASP A 255 -13.88 -22.05 -5.95
N THR A 256 -13.87 -22.38 -4.66
CA THR A 256 -12.67 -22.95 -4.01
C THR A 256 -12.21 -24.24 -4.68
N ALA A 257 -13.07 -24.90 -5.47
CA ALA A 257 -12.72 -26.05 -6.30
C ALA A 257 -11.75 -25.73 -7.46
N ASP A 258 -11.58 -24.48 -7.86
CA ASP A 258 -10.88 -24.11 -9.09
C ASP A 258 -9.36 -23.89 -8.94
N ILE A 259 -8.78 -23.89 -7.74
CA ILE A 259 -7.31 -23.74 -7.58
C ILE A 259 -6.64 -25.11 -7.72
N ASP A 260 -5.84 -25.29 -8.77
CA ASP A 260 -5.22 -26.57 -9.15
C ASP A 260 -3.83 -26.81 -8.52
N LEU A 261 -3.14 -25.74 -8.14
CA LEU A 261 -1.78 -25.77 -7.59
C LEU A 261 -1.57 -24.63 -6.59
N VAL A 262 -1.02 -24.96 -5.42
CA VAL A 262 -0.56 -23.97 -4.43
C VAL A 262 0.95 -24.07 -4.28
N ILE A 263 1.62 -22.95 -4.43
CA ILE A 263 3.06 -22.79 -4.23
C ILE A 263 3.24 -21.85 -3.04
N VAL A 264 3.86 -22.32 -1.97
CA VAL A 264 4.23 -21.53 -0.80
C VAL A 264 5.71 -21.24 -0.92
N CYS A 265 6.07 -20.01 -1.27
CA CYS A 265 7.44 -19.58 -1.50
C CYS A 265 7.63 -18.31 -0.69
N LEU A 266 8.00 -18.42 0.58
CA LEU A 266 7.98 -17.27 1.50
C LEU A 266 9.26 -16.45 1.37
N CYS A 267 9.12 -15.16 1.10
CA CYS A 267 10.25 -14.27 0.87
C CYS A 267 11.19 -14.23 2.09
N GLY A 268 12.49 -14.43 1.86
CA GLY A 268 13.50 -14.41 2.92
C GLY A 268 13.60 -15.69 3.76
N LEU A 269 12.79 -16.73 3.47
CA LEU A 269 12.74 -17.95 4.27
C LEU A 269 13.19 -19.18 3.46
N ASP A 270 13.92 -20.07 4.15
CA ASP A 270 14.27 -21.37 3.61
C ASP A 270 13.06 -22.33 3.61
N SER A 271 13.20 -23.46 2.92
CA SER A 271 12.14 -24.47 2.84
C SER A 271 11.72 -25.02 4.22
N PRO A 272 12.62 -25.45 5.12
CA PRO A 272 12.24 -25.93 6.45
C PRO A 272 11.43 -24.93 7.28
N THR A 273 11.83 -23.66 7.28
CA THR A 273 11.13 -22.59 8.00
C THR A 273 9.77 -22.33 7.37
N SER A 274 9.69 -22.30 6.04
CA SER A 274 8.43 -22.12 5.32
C SER A 274 7.44 -23.27 5.54
N VAL A 275 7.93 -24.51 5.63
CA VAL A 275 7.09 -25.67 6.00
C VAL A 275 6.53 -25.52 7.40
N LYS A 276 7.36 -25.09 8.37
CA LYS A 276 6.91 -24.85 9.75
C LYS A 276 5.83 -23.76 9.78
N GLU A 277 6.09 -22.62 9.12
CA GLU A 277 5.15 -21.50 9.04
C GLU A 277 3.82 -21.93 8.42
N LEU A 278 3.85 -22.72 7.32
CA LEU A 278 2.65 -23.25 6.70
C LEU A 278 1.84 -24.13 7.67
N LYS A 279 2.51 -25.02 8.40
CA LYS A 279 1.87 -25.93 9.37
C LYS A 279 1.22 -25.20 10.54
N GLU A 280 1.84 -24.11 11.00
CA GLU A 280 1.37 -23.31 12.13
C GLU A 280 0.35 -22.24 11.70
N SER A 281 0.17 -22.04 10.38
CA SER A 281 -0.73 -21.04 9.84
C SER A 281 -2.21 -21.35 10.12
N ARG A 282 -2.97 -20.30 10.45
CA ARG A 282 -4.44 -20.36 10.53
C ARG A 282 -5.08 -20.64 9.17
N LEU A 283 -4.38 -20.37 8.07
CA LEU A 283 -4.88 -20.55 6.71
C LEU A 283 -5.27 -22.01 6.44
N ILE A 284 -4.39 -22.94 6.80
CA ILE A 284 -4.61 -24.38 6.56
C ILE A 284 -5.65 -25.00 7.49
N GLN A 285 -6.11 -24.25 8.50
CA GLN A 285 -7.16 -24.68 9.43
C GLN A 285 -8.56 -24.29 8.95
N GLN A 286 -8.68 -23.46 7.90
CA GLN A 286 -9.96 -23.00 7.37
C GLN A 286 -10.61 -24.07 6.48
N GLU A 287 -11.94 -24.20 6.56
CA GLU A 287 -12.69 -25.15 5.71
C GLU A 287 -12.50 -24.86 4.21
N SER A 288 -12.39 -23.60 3.82
CA SER A 288 -12.10 -23.15 2.45
C SER A 288 -10.81 -23.73 1.88
N TRP A 289 -9.77 -23.92 2.72
CA TRP A 289 -8.51 -24.53 2.30
C TRP A 289 -8.68 -25.99 1.88
N TYR A 290 -9.49 -26.77 2.60
CA TYR A 290 -9.76 -28.18 2.28
C TYR A 290 -10.54 -28.37 0.99
N ARG A 291 -11.29 -27.35 0.57
CA ARG A 291 -12.08 -27.39 -0.67
C ARG A 291 -11.22 -27.15 -1.92
N LEU A 292 -9.97 -26.69 -1.76
CA LEU A 292 -9.06 -26.49 -2.89
C LEU A 292 -8.77 -27.79 -3.63
N ALA A 293 -8.94 -27.80 -4.95
CA ALA A 293 -8.54 -28.94 -5.78
C ALA A 293 -7.05 -29.27 -5.60
N ALA A 294 -6.21 -28.25 -5.42
CA ALA A 294 -4.81 -28.39 -5.05
C ALA A 294 -4.65 -29.22 -3.77
N VAL A 295 -5.39 -28.92 -2.71
CA VAL A 295 -5.28 -29.65 -1.43
C VAL A 295 -5.81 -31.07 -1.57
N GLN A 296 -6.97 -31.25 -2.21
CA GLN A 296 -7.56 -32.58 -2.45
C GLN A 296 -6.64 -33.49 -3.27
N GLN A 297 -5.96 -32.93 -4.27
CA GLN A 297 -5.01 -33.64 -5.14
C GLN A 297 -3.58 -33.69 -4.58
N ASN A 298 -3.34 -33.23 -3.34
CA ASN A 298 -2.02 -33.15 -2.72
C ASN A 298 -1.00 -32.30 -3.51
N ARG A 299 -1.42 -31.19 -4.10
CA ARG A 299 -0.62 -30.27 -4.92
C ARG A 299 -0.36 -28.96 -4.19
N VAL A 300 0.15 -29.08 -2.97
CA VAL A 300 0.71 -27.97 -2.19
C VAL A 300 2.21 -28.16 -2.10
N PHE A 301 2.96 -27.22 -2.64
CA PHE A 301 4.42 -27.28 -2.69
C PHE A 301 5.01 -26.09 -1.94
N VAL A 302 5.94 -26.36 -1.03
CA VAL A 302 6.74 -25.34 -0.36
C VAL A 302 8.07 -25.24 -1.11
N VAL A 303 8.40 -24.07 -1.61
CA VAL A 303 9.63 -23.78 -2.36
C VAL A 303 10.50 -22.84 -1.53
N ASP A 304 11.82 -23.02 -1.59
CA ASP A 304 12.77 -22.14 -0.93
C ASP A 304 12.70 -20.71 -1.48
N GLY A 305 12.21 -19.78 -0.66
CA GLY A 305 11.97 -18.40 -1.06
C GLY A 305 13.20 -17.50 -0.98
N ASN A 306 14.30 -17.98 -0.37
CA ASN A 306 15.62 -17.37 -0.55
C ASN A 306 16.15 -17.65 -1.95
N SER A 307 15.83 -18.80 -2.54
CA SER A 307 16.44 -19.26 -3.78
C SER A 307 15.63 -18.98 -5.05
N MET A 308 14.31 -19.17 -4.99
CA MET A 308 13.46 -19.24 -6.18
C MET A 308 12.35 -18.18 -6.16
N PHE A 309 11.86 -17.84 -7.35
CA PHE A 309 10.76 -16.89 -7.62
C PHE A 309 10.97 -15.42 -7.25
N HIS A 310 11.65 -15.08 -6.16
CA HIS A 310 11.79 -13.67 -5.72
C HIS A 310 13.03 -12.95 -6.24
N ARG A 311 14.04 -13.69 -6.73
CA ARG A 311 15.26 -13.11 -7.29
C ARG A 311 15.13 -13.03 -8.81
N PRO A 312 15.09 -11.82 -9.42
CA PRO A 312 14.98 -11.64 -10.87
C PRO A 312 16.32 -11.93 -11.56
N THR A 313 16.67 -13.21 -11.68
CA THR A 313 17.94 -13.69 -12.23
C THR A 313 17.71 -14.85 -13.22
N PRO A 314 18.74 -15.33 -13.94
CA PRO A 314 18.62 -16.51 -14.80
C PRO A 314 18.06 -17.76 -14.11
N ARG A 315 18.12 -17.84 -12.78
CA ARG A 315 17.51 -18.93 -11.98
C ARG A 315 15.99 -18.98 -12.08
N LEU A 316 15.34 -17.90 -12.53
CA LEU A 316 13.92 -17.95 -12.89
C LEU A 316 13.63 -18.97 -14.01
N LEU A 317 14.63 -19.32 -14.83
CA LEU A 317 14.51 -20.42 -15.80
C LEU A 317 14.52 -21.81 -15.14
N ASP A 318 15.17 -21.97 -13.99
CA ASP A 318 15.05 -23.19 -13.17
C ASP A 318 13.63 -23.30 -12.59
N ALA A 319 13.08 -22.18 -12.09
CA ALA A 319 11.70 -22.11 -11.61
C ALA A 319 10.68 -22.35 -12.73
N LEU A 320 10.92 -21.83 -13.94
CA LEU A 320 10.09 -22.09 -15.12
C LEU A 320 10.09 -23.57 -15.49
N ASP A 321 11.26 -24.20 -15.53
CA ASP A 321 11.40 -25.64 -15.83
C ASP A 321 10.64 -26.51 -14.82
N TRP A 322 10.78 -26.19 -13.52
CA TRP A 322 10.01 -26.86 -12.46
C TRP A 322 8.50 -26.65 -12.62
N LEU A 323 8.04 -25.42 -12.93
CA LEU A 323 6.63 -25.13 -13.18
C LEU A 323 6.07 -25.92 -14.37
N ILE A 324 6.81 -25.99 -15.48
CA ILE A 324 6.43 -26.73 -16.70
C ILE A 324 6.09 -28.18 -16.35
N HIS A 325 6.93 -28.84 -15.56
CA HIS A 325 6.76 -30.23 -15.15
C HIS A 325 5.68 -30.39 -14.09
N THR A 326 5.64 -29.51 -13.10
CA THR A 326 4.67 -29.55 -11.99
C THR A 326 3.24 -29.34 -12.47
N LEU A 327 3.01 -28.42 -13.41
CA LEU A 327 1.69 -28.23 -14.03
C LEU A 327 1.27 -29.43 -14.89
N ARG A 328 2.22 -30.04 -15.60
CA ARG A 328 1.96 -31.22 -16.46
C ARG A 328 1.90 -32.53 -15.69
N LYS A 329 2.22 -32.53 -14.39
CA LYS A 329 2.34 -33.74 -13.55
C LYS A 329 3.34 -34.73 -14.13
N THR A 330 4.42 -34.22 -14.74
CA THR A 330 5.55 -35.02 -15.24
C THR A 330 6.72 -34.97 -14.26
N PRO A 331 7.63 -35.97 -14.28
CA PRO A 331 8.81 -35.96 -13.42
C PRO A 331 9.68 -34.73 -13.70
N VAL A 332 10.08 -34.01 -12.65
CA VAL A 332 10.99 -32.86 -12.76
C VAL A 332 12.40 -33.36 -13.14
N PRO A 333 13.07 -32.80 -14.16
CA PRO A 333 14.39 -33.27 -14.61
C PRO A 333 15.51 -33.04 -13.59
N SER A 334 15.48 -31.90 -12.90
CA SER A 334 16.45 -31.56 -11.85
C SER A 334 15.97 -32.07 -10.49
N LYS A 335 16.80 -32.90 -9.84
CA LYS A 335 16.55 -33.36 -8.45
C LYS A 335 16.92 -32.30 -7.40
N ASP A 336 17.62 -31.24 -7.80
CA ASP A 336 18.20 -30.25 -6.89
C ASP A 336 17.33 -29.00 -6.75
N PHE A 337 16.13 -28.97 -7.36
CA PHE A 337 15.19 -27.87 -7.15
C PHE A 337 14.68 -27.89 -5.69
N PRO A 338 14.84 -26.80 -4.92
CA PRO A 338 14.60 -26.83 -3.47
C PRO A 338 13.11 -26.72 -3.17
N VAL A 339 12.42 -27.86 -3.20
CA VAL A 339 10.97 -27.96 -3.01
C VAL A 339 10.58 -29.13 -2.11
N VAL A 340 9.54 -28.92 -1.30
CA VAL A 340 8.91 -29.94 -0.46
C VAL A 340 7.42 -29.99 -0.78
N GLN A 341 6.92 -31.14 -1.21
CA GLN A 341 5.48 -31.37 -1.32
C GLN A 341 4.90 -31.60 0.08
N CYS A 342 3.91 -30.79 0.47
CA CYS A 342 3.30 -30.85 1.79
C CYS A 342 1.89 -31.41 1.72
N ASP A 343 1.64 -32.53 2.40
CA ASP A 343 0.29 -33.05 2.58
C ASP A 343 -0.45 -32.26 3.66
N THR A 344 -1.19 -31.23 3.25
CA THR A 344 -1.98 -30.41 4.18
C THR A 344 -3.35 -31.01 4.50
N ARG A 345 -3.72 -32.17 3.92
CA ARG A 345 -5.02 -32.81 4.16
C ARG A 345 -5.16 -33.34 5.58
N ILE A 346 -4.02 -33.57 6.26
CA ILE A 346 -3.96 -34.14 7.61
C ILE A 346 -4.33 -33.15 8.72
N TYR A 347 -4.38 -31.84 8.46
CA TYR A 347 -4.55 -30.80 9.48
C TYR A 347 -6.03 -30.42 9.74
N LYS A 348 -6.94 -31.42 9.76
CA LYS A 348 -8.41 -31.25 9.77
C LYS A 348 -8.90 -30.02 10.57
N PRO A 349 -9.90 -29.27 10.06
CA PRO A 349 -10.45 -28.14 10.78
C PRO A 349 -10.96 -28.59 12.15
N THR A 350 -10.60 -27.86 13.21
CA THR A 350 -11.33 -27.98 14.47
C THR A 350 -12.70 -27.32 14.23
N PRO A 351 -13.83 -28.00 14.43
CA PRO A 351 -15.13 -27.42 14.13
C PRO A 351 -15.37 -26.18 14.99
N VAL A 352 -15.34 -25.02 14.36
CA VAL A 352 -15.82 -23.77 14.94
C VAL A 352 -17.32 -23.74 14.68
N SER A 353 -18.14 -23.75 15.74
CA SER A 353 -19.59 -23.75 15.60
C SER A 353 -20.06 -22.50 14.85
N VAL A 354 -20.69 -22.71 13.71
CA VAL A 354 -21.34 -21.66 12.93
C VAL A 354 -22.67 -21.33 13.62
N VAL A 355 -22.78 -20.12 14.17
CA VAL A 355 -24.08 -19.54 14.56
C VAL A 355 -24.46 -18.51 13.51
N ALA A 356 -25.62 -18.72 12.87
CA ALA A 356 -26.22 -17.80 11.90
C ALA A 356 -26.68 -16.50 12.58
N PRO A 357 -26.72 -15.35 11.85
CA PRO A 357 -26.91 -14.05 12.46
C PRO A 357 -28.40 -13.74 12.69
N ALA A 358 -28.76 -13.42 13.93
CA ALA A 358 -29.98 -12.70 14.23
C ALA A 358 -29.75 -11.71 15.38
N ILE A 359 -30.01 -10.43 15.06
CA ILE A 359 -30.31 -9.27 15.92
C ILE A 359 -29.20 -8.83 16.90
N LYS A 360 -28.79 -7.56 16.70
CA LYS A 360 -27.71 -6.82 17.39
C LYS A 360 -27.69 -7.03 18.92
N PRO A 361 -26.51 -7.28 19.49
CA PRO A 361 -26.06 -6.62 20.70
C PRO A 361 -24.99 -5.58 20.35
N SER A 362 -24.82 -4.63 21.27
CA SER A 362 -23.77 -3.62 21.32
C SER A 362 -22.37 -4.17 20.98
N PRO A 363 -21.44 -3.32 20.49
CA PRO A 363 -20.08 -3.75 20.15
C PRO A 363 -19.44 -4.47 21.33
N PRO A 364 -18.63 -5.53 21.08
CA PRO A 364 -18.04 -6.33 22.14
C PRO A 364 -17.21 -5.42 23.05
N GLN A 365 -17.63 -5.28 24.30
CA GLN A 365 -16.92 -4.48 25.28
C GLN A 365 -15.56 -5.14 25.55
N LEU A 366 -14.50 -4.32 25.51
CA LEU A 366 -13.17 -4.76 25.92
C LEU A 366 -13.23 -5.21 27.38
N ASP A 367 -12.36 -6.14 27.74
CA ASP A 367 -12.28 -6.62 29.11
C ASP A 367 -12.02 -5.45 30.09
N PRO A 368 -12.73 -5.36 31.22
CA PRO A 368 -12.59 -4.24 32.16
C PRO A 368 -11.15 -4.01 32.63
N GLU A 369 -10.35 -5.07 32.78
CA GLU A 369 -8.96 -4.95 33.22
C GLU A 369 -8.08 -4.31 32.12
N ILE A 370 -8.34 -4.67 30.87
CA ILE A 370 -7.69 -4.08 29.69
C ILE A 370 -8.04 -2.59 29.56
N GLU A 371 -9.30 -2.23 29.82
CA GLU A 371 -9.77 -0.84 29.76
C GLU A 371 -9.16 0.00 30.90
N GLU A 372 -9.03 -0.57 32.11
CA GLU A 372 -8.41 0.11 33.24
C GLU A 372 -6.91 0.36 33.02
N CYS A 373 -6.16 -0.63 32.52
CA CYS A 373 -4.76 -0.46 32.15
C CYS A 373 -4.59 0.63 31.08
N HIS A 374 -5.45 0.63 30.06
CA HIS A 374 -5.46 1.67 29.03
C HIS A 374 -5.76 3.04 29.60
N ARG A 375 -6.77 3.16 30.47
CA ARG A 375 -7.18 4.41 31.10
C ARG A 375 -6.04 5.01 31.94
N LEU A 376 -5.38 4.20 32.76
CA LEU A 376 -4.23 4.62 33.57
C LEU A 376 -3.06 5.07 32.68
N ALA A 377 -2.74 4.32 31.64
CA ALA A 377 -1.68 4.68 30.69
C ALA A 377 -1.98 5.98 29.94
N CYS A 378 -3.23 6.19 29.51
CA CYS A 378 -3.67 7.45 28.91
C CYS A 378 -3.58 8.63 29.88
N ALA A 379 -4.00 8.46 31.13
CA ALA A 379 -3.90 9.49 32.16
C ALA A 379 -2.44 9.90 32.44
N GLN A 380 -1.52 8.94 32.33
CA GLN A 380 -0.08 9.16 32.46
C GLN A 380 0.61 9.58 31.16
N LYS A 381 -0.16 9.80 30.07
CA LYS A 381 0.34 10.16 28.73
C LYS A 381 1.36 9.17 28.17
N GLN A 382 1.26 7.90 28.56
CA GLN A 382 2.12 6.83 28.06
C GLN A 382 1.70 6.39 26.66
N ALA A 383 2.68 5.98 25.86
CA ALA A 383 2.40 5.54 24.49
C ALA A 383 1.82 4.13 24.40
N PHE A 384 2.16 3.27 25.36
CA PHE A 384 1.77 1.88 25.40
C PHE A 384 1.40 1.46 26.81
N TYR A 385 0.65 0.37 26.91
CA TYR A 385 0.49 -0.41 28.13
C TYR A 385 0.63 -1.89 27.80
N THR A 386 0.98 -2.71 28.78
CA THR A 386 1.01 -4.17 28.62
C THR A 386 -0.38 -4.73 28.85
N ASP A 387 -0.91 -5.44 27.86
CA ASP A 387 -2.16 -6.18 27.98
C ASP A 387 -2.01 -7.27 29.07
N PRO A 388 -2.79 -7.21 30.16
CA PRO A 388 -2.66 -8.14 31.28
C PRO A 388 -2.94 -9.59 30.91
N LYS A 389 -3.68 -9.85 29.83
CA LYS A 389 -4.04 -11.22 29.40
C LYS A 389 -3.07 -11.82 28.41
N SER A 390 -2.66 -11.02 27.43
CA SER A 390 -1.81 -11.51 26.34
C SER A 390 -0.33 -11.19 26.51
N GLY A 391 0.02 -10.29 27.42
CA GLY A 391 1.38 -9.78 27.59
C GLY A 391 1.84 -8.84 26.46
N TYR A 392 0.99 -8.55 25.48
CA TYR A 392 1.36 -7.69 24.36
C TYR A 392 1.41 -6.21 24.76
N SER A 393 2.37 -5.48 24.19
CA SER A 393 2.37 -4.02 24.22
C SER A 393 1.27 -3.47 23.31
N VAL A 394 0.36 -2.67 23.86
CA VAL A 394 -0.81 -2.11 23.17
C VAL A 394 -0.75 -0.59 23.18
N MET A 395 -0.85 0.03 22.00
CA MET A 395 -0.86 1.49 21.86
C MET A 395 -2.07 2.11 22.56
N THR A 396 -1.83 3.20 23.27
CA THR A 396 -2.88 3.98 23.95
C THR A 396 -3.62 4.88 22.97
N GLU A 397 -4.86 5.26 23.32
CA GLU A 397 -5.63 6.23 22.55
C GLU A 397 -4.92 7.60 22.53
N TYR A 398 -4.30 7.99 23.65
CA TYR A 398 -3.52 9.22 23.78
C TYR A 398 -2.44 9.32 22.70
N TYR A 399 -1.61 8.28 22.56
CA TYR A 399 -0.53 8.26 21.57
C TYR A 399 -1.06 8.24 20.14
N LEU A 400 -2.10 7.45 19.87
CA LEU A 400 -2.70 7.38 18.54
C LEU A 400 -3.29 8.73 18.11
N LYS A 401 -3.88 9.52 19.02
CA LYS A 401 -4.39 10.87 18.73
C LYS A 401 -3.30 11.85 18.29
N GLN A 402 -2.10 11.77 18.88
CA GLN A 402 -0.98 12.66 18.53
C GLN A 402 -0.51 12.46 17.09
N ARG A 403 -0.74 11.27 16.51
CA ARG A 403 -0.36 10.96 15.13
C ARG A 403 -1.25 11.67 14.09
N GLN A 404 -2.44 12.14 14.51
CA GLN A 404 -3.42 12.80 13.63
C GLN A 404 -3.74 12.00 12.35
N LEU A 405 -3.62 10.67 12.40
CA LEU A 405 -3.77 9.78 11.26
C LEU A 405 -4.18 8.38 11.72
N CYS A 406 -5.19 7.81 11.06
CA CYS A 406 -5.49 6.38 11.18
C CYS A 406 -4.58 5.61 10.22
N CYS A 407 -3.72 4.72 10.73
CA CYS A 407 -2.78 3.94 9.92
C CYS A 407 -3.42 2.77 9.15
N GLY A 408 -4.69 2.45 9.40
CA GLY A 408 -5.38 1.31 8.78
C GLY A 408 -5.13 -0.06 9.43
N ASN A 409 -4.31 -0.14 10.49
CA ASN A 409 -3.92 -1.41 11.14
C ASN A 409 -4.92 -1.97 12.16
N ALA A 410 -6.12 -1.38 12.28
CA ALA A 410 -7.16 -1.81 13.23
C ALA A 410 -6.68 -1.89 14.70
N CYS A 411 -5.96 -0.85 15.15
CA CYS A 411 -5.45 -0.74 16.52
C CYS A 411 -6.57 -0.89 17.55
N ARG A 412 -6.32 -1.63 18.63
CA ARG A 412 -7.33 -1.92 19.66
C ARG A 412 -8.04 -0.68 20.22
N HIS A 413 -7.30 0.41 20.41
CA HIS A 413 -7.81 1.67 20.97
C HIS A 413 -7.81 2.81 19.95
N CYS A 414 -8.08 2.50 18.68
CA CYS A 414 -8.05 3.49 17.62
C CYS A 414 -9.09 4.61 17.87
N PRO A 415 -8.66 5.87 18.07
CA PRO A 415 -9.58 6.97 18.34
C PRO A 415 -10.40 7.36 17.11
N TYR A 416 -9.95 6.99 15.90
CA TYR A 416 -10.53 7.42 14.62
C TYR A 416 -11.68 6.54 14.13
N GLY A 417 -12.22 5.64 14.97
CA GLY A 417 -13.29 4.71 14.57
C GLY A 417 -12.90 3.84 13.37
N HIS A 418 -11.62 3.44 13.29
CA HIS A 418 -11.07 2.63 12.18
C HIS A 418 -11.29 3.25 10.78
N SER A 419 -11.24 4.59 10.68
CA SER A 419 -11.55 5.32 9.44
C SER A 419 -10.71 4.91 8.22
N ARG A 420 -9.46 4.43 8.39
CA ARG A 420 -8.62 3.92 7.29
C ARG A 420 -8.44 2.40 7.25
N VAL A 421 -9.15 1.65 8.10
CA VAL A 421 -9.06 0.19 8.07
C VAL A 421 -9.85 -0.33 6.87
N LYS A 422 -9.18 -0.93 5.89
CA LYS A 422 -9.82 -1.37 4.64
C LYS A 422 -10.76 -2.57 4.85
N ASP A 423 -10.40 -3.50 5.73
CA ASP A 423 -11.21 -4.67 6.05
C ASP A 423 -12.40 -4.34 7.00
N PRO A 424 -13.67 -4.45 6.56
CA PRO A 424 -14.83 -4.22 7.41
C PRO A 424 -14.90 -5.14 8.64
N ALA A 425 -14.41 -6.39 8.56
CA ALA A 425 -14.45 -7.33 9.68
C ALA A 425 -13.53 -6.91 10.84
N ARG A 426 -12.50 -6.12 10.54
CA ARG A 426 -11.58 -5.53 11.53
C ARG A 426 -12.05 -4.18 12.06
N ARG A 427 -13.13 -3.61 11.54
CA ARG A 427 -13.70 -2.31 12.00
C ARG A 427 -14.50 -2.48 13.28
N LYS A 428 -13.81 -2.78 14.38
CA LYS A 428 -14.42 -2.98 15.69
C LYS A 428 -14.55 -1.71 16.53
N ASN A 429 -13.79 -0.65 16.20
CA ASN A 429 -13.82 0.59 16.95
C ASN A 429 -14.79 1.61 16.36
N HIS A 430 -15.50 2.28 17.26
CA HIS A 430 -16.31 3.43 16.95
C HIS A 430 -15.66 4.72 17.43
N LEU A 431 -16.01 5.83 16.78
CA LEU A 431 -15.57 7.16 17.17
C LEU A 431 -16.18 7.51 18.53
N LYS A 432 -15.36 7.54 19.58
CA LYS A 432 -15.81 7.87 20.95
C LYS A 432 -15.52 9.32 21.35
N THR A 433 -14.48 9.92 20.79
CA THR A 433 -14.01 11.26 21.13
C THR A 433 -13.74 12.08 19.87
N THR A 434 -13.75 13.40 19.99
CA THR A 434 -13.41 14.29 18.86
C THR A 434 -11.95 14.09 18.47
N VAL A 435 -11.70 13.94 17.16
CA VAL A 435 -10.37 13.70 16.61
C VAL A 435 -10.07 14.62 15.44
N PHE A 436 -8.83 15.09 15.39
CA PHE A 436 -8.27 15.83 14.27
C PHE A 436 -7.45 14.87 13.40
N LEU A 437 -7.82 14.74 12.13
CA LEU A 437 -7.04 14.06 11.10
C LEU A 437 -6.32 15.12 10.26
N GLY A 438 -4.99 15.09 10.26
CA GLY A 438 -4.17 16.04 9.51
C GLY A 438 -4.19 15.77 8.01
N SER A 439 -3.75 16.76 7.21
CA SER A 439 -3.47 16.55 5.79
C SER A 439 -2.32 15.54 5.61
N PRO A 440 -2.35 14.70 4.58
CA PRO A 440 -1.25 13.79 4.28
C PRO A 440 0.05 14.56 3.94
N PRO A 441 1.22 14.16 4.46
CA PRO A 441 2.48 14.88 4.21
C PRO A 441 2.97 14.80 2.76
N ASN A 442 2.41 13.90 1.93
CA ASN A 442 2.98 13.51 0.63
C ASN A 442 2.13 13.86 -0.61
N LYS A 443 0.98 14.55 -0.51
CA LYS A 443 0.33 15.14 -1.70
C LYS A 443 0.74 16.62 -1.79
N LYS A 444 1.61 16.96 -2.76
CA LYS A 444 1.99 18.36 -3.05
C LYS A 444 0.85 19.18 -3.68
N LYS A 445 -0.21 18.53 -4.18
CA LYS A 445 -1.39 19.16 -4.78
C LYS A 445 -2.62 18.25 -4.58
N GLY A 446 -3.69 18.76 -3.97
CA GLY A 446 -5.00 18.13 -3.87
C GLY A 446 -5.90 18.44 -5.07
N ASP A 447 -6.98 17.67 -5.23
CA ASP A 447 -7.83 17.71 -6.43
C ASP A 447 -8.47 19.09 -6.69
N LEU A 448 -8.64 19.91 -5.64
CA LEU A 448 -9.19 21.27 -5.74
C LEU A 448 -8.13 22.39 -5.62
N ASP A 449 -6.84 22.08 -5.50
CA ASP A 449 -5.82 23.12 -5.26
C ASP A 449 -5.68 24.11 -6.44
N GLY A 450 -6.07 23.70 -7.65
CA GLY A 450 -6.12 24.59 -8.82
C GLY A 450 -7.20 25.68 -8.77
N LEU A 451 -8.11 25.65 -7.78
CA LEU A 451 -9.20 26.61 -7.61
C LEU A 451 -8.85 27.76 -6.65
N ARG A 452 -7.79 27.63 -5.85
CA ARG A 452 -7.43 28.60 -4.81
C ARG A 452 -7.17 29.99 -5.41
N GLY A 453 -7.81 31.02 -4.86
CA GLY A 453 -7.50 32.43 -5.17
C GLY A 453 -7.97 32.96 -6.54
N ARG A 454 -8.80 32.22 -7.29
CA ARG A 454 -9.24 32.65 -8.65
C ARG A 454 -10.08 33.93 -8.68
N ASN A 455 -10.85 34.22 -7.63
CA ASN A 455 -11.84 35.29 -7.60
C ASN A 455 -11.59 36.33 -6.48
N GLU A 456 -10.38 36.36 -5.90
CA GLU A 456 -9.89 37.23 -4.81
C GLU A 456 -10.96 38.06 -4.05
N VAL A 457 -11.59 37.45 -3.05
CA VAL A 457 -12.31 38.18 -1.99
C VAL A 457 -11.72 37.76 -0.65
N ILE A 458 -10.70 38.49 -0.21
CA ILE A 458 -9.79 38.07 0.86
C ILE A 458 -10.53 37.90 2.19
N VAL A 459 -10.67 36.65 2.63
CA VAL A 459 -10.75 36.33 4.06
C VAL A 459 -9.35 36.55 4.64
N LYS A 460 -9.21 37.44 5.63
CA LYS A 460 -7.91 37.71 6.30
C LYS A 460 -7.39 36.45 6.99
N ASP A 461 -6.07 36.39 7.21
CA ASP A 461 -5.33 35.30 7.85
C ASP A 461 -6.14 34.56 8.94
N GLY A 462 -6.25 33.23 8.81
CA GLY A 462 -7.05 32.43 9.73
C GLY A 462 -7.36 31.03 9.23
N VAL A 463 -8.25 30.34 9.94
CA VAL A 463 -8.77 29.02 9.57
C VAL A 463 -10.25 29.14 9.17
N VAL A 464 -10.60 28.59 8.01
CA VAL A 464 -11.99 28.41 7.57
C VAL A 464 -12.36 26.94 7.75
N VAL A 465 -13.42 26.70 8.52
CA VAL A 465 -13.94 25.34 8.75
C VAL A 465 -15.14 25.11 7.85
N VAL A 466 -15.10 24.08 7.00
CA VAL A 466 -16.20 23.70 6.10
C VAL A 466 -16.90 22.47 6.64
N PHE A 467 -18.20 22.57 6.91
CA PHE A 467 -19.02 21.42 7.28
C PHE A 467 -19.16 20.47 6.08
N TRP A 468 -18.69 19.24 6.27
CA TRP A 468 -18.48 18.27 5.22
C TRP A 468 -19.36 17.04 5.42
N SER A 469 -20.48 16.96 4.69
CA SER A 469 -21.33 15.77 4.70
C SER A 469 -20.81 14.67 3.76
N GLY A 470 -19.81 14.98 2.93
CA GLY A 470 -19.30 14.12 1.89
C GLY A 470 -20.17 14.08 0.63
N GLY A 471 -21.18 14.95 0.55
CA GLY A 471 -22.13 15.04 -0.55
C GLY A 471 -21.92 16.23 -1.47
N ARG A 472 -22.80 16.35 -2.48
CA ARG A 472 -22.70 17.35 -3.55
C ARG A 472 -22.72 18.79 -3.04
N HIS A 473 -23.59 19.10 -2.08
CA HIS A 473 -23.76 20.47 -1.59
C HIS A 473 -22.56 20.95 -0.77
N SER A 474 -21.94 20.06 0.03
CA SER A 474 -20.68 20.37 0.72
C SER A 474 -19.50 20.54 -0.24
N LEU A 475 -19.48 19.82 -1.38
CA LEU A 475 -18.48 20.01 -2.42
C LEU A 475 -18.61 21.39 -3.08
N MET A 476 -19.82 21.82 -3.43
CA MET A 476 -20.07 23.16 -4.00
C MET A 476 -19.69 24.28 -3.03
N ALA A 477 -19.99 24.09 -1.74
CA ALA A 477 -19.58 25.05 -0.72
C ALA A 477 -18.04 25.13 -0.61
N LEU A 478 -17.35 23.99 -0.62
CA LEU A 478 -15.89 23.93 -0.57
C LEU A 478 -15.24 24.59 -1.79
N GLU A 479 -15.75 24.33 -2.99
CA GLU A 479 -15.31 25.00 -4.22
C GLU A 479 -15.37 26.52 -4.05
N ARG A 480 -16.52 27.05 -3.65
CA ARG A 480 -16.72 28.50 -3.48
C ARG A 480 -15.81 29.09 -2.41
N VAL A 481 -15.56 28.34 -1.32
CA VAL A 481 -14.59 28.72 -0.29
C VAL A 481 -13.20 28.85 -0.90
N LEU A 482 -12.74 27.86 -1.68
CA LEU A 482 -11.41 27.87 -2.27
C LEU A 482 -11.25 28.97 -3.32
N GLU A 483 -12.27 29.25 -4.13
CA GLU A 483 -12.24 30.32 -5.13
C GLU A 483 -12.16 31.73 -4.52
N THR A 484 -12.72 31.91 -3.34
CA THR A 484 -12.82 33.21 -2.66
C THR A 484 -11.69 33.44 -1.65
N CYS A 485 -11.20 32.38 -1.00
CA CYS A 485 -10.11 32.49 -0.05
C CYS A 485 -8.77 32.74 -0.76
N GLY A 486 -8.03 33.77 -0.31
CA GLY A 486 -6.70 34.10 -0.83
C GLY A 486 -5.61 33.12 -0.39
N GLU A 487 -4.42 33.26 -0.99
CA GLU A 487 -3.22 32.52 -0.56
C GLU A 487 -2.91 32.82 0.92
N GLY A 488 -2.87 31.78 1.77
CA GLY A 488 -2.61 31.91 3.22
C GLY A 488 -3.76 31.46 4.12
N VAL A 489 -5.00 31.37 3.61
CA VAL A 489 -6.14 30.84 4.38
C VAL A 489 -6.10 29.32 4.45
N ARG A 490 -6.11 28.79 5.68
CA ARG A 490 -6.16 27.34 5.93
C ARG A 490 -7.60 26.86 5.94
N VAL A 491 -7.88 25.80 5.18
CA VAL A 491 -9.21 25.20 5.10
C VAL A 491 -9.19 23.86 5.83
N VAL A 492 -10.19 23.61 6.68
CA VAL A 492 -10.34 22.38 7.45
C VAL A 492 -11.76 21.85 7.25
N LEU A 493 -11.89 20.56 6.95
CA LEU A 493 -13.19 19.91 6.89
C LEU A 493 -13.65 19.53 8.31
N MET A 494 -14.95 19.58 8.58
CA MET A 494 -15.51 19.13 9.86
C MET A 494 -16.81 18.37 9.61
N THR A 495 -17.02 17.27 10.31
CA THR A 495 -18.30 16.57 10.27
C THR A 495 -18.65 15.95 11.60
N THR A 496 -19.94 15.76 11.83
CA THR A 496 -20.45 15.00 12.97
C THR A 496 -20.69 13.55 12.58
N ILE A 497 -20.36 12.63 13.48
CA ILE A 497 -20.49 11.19 13.29
C ILE A 497 -21.35 10.63 14.42
N ASP A 498 -22.31 9.78 14.10
CA ASP A 498 -23.03 8.99 15.09
C ASP A 498 -22.11 7.87 15.62
N PRO A 499 -21.75 7.87 16.93
CA PRO A 499 -20.87 6.87 17.53
C PRO A 499 -21.41 5.43 17.48
N SER A 500 -22.71 5.24 17.28
CA SER A 500 -23.32 3.91 17.23
C SER A 500 -23.14 3.24 15.86
N THR A 501 -23.04 4.04 14.81
CA THR A 501 -23.02 3.59 13.40
C THR A 501 -21.74 3.96 12.66
N ASN A 502 -20.91 4.86 13.21
CA ASN A 502 -19.74 5.44 12.53
C ASN A 502 -20.08 6.12 11.19
N THR A 503 -21.30 6.64 11.05
CA THR A 503 -21.74 7.35 9.84
C THR A 503 -22.10 8.80 10.15
N VAL A 504 -22.06 9.64 9.12
CA VAL A 504 -22.62 10.99 9.16
C VAL A 504 -24.15 10.86 9.30
N PRO A 505 -24.75 11.46 10.34
CA PRO A 505 -26.20 11.44 10.53
C PRO A 505 -26.95 11.99 9.30
N MET A 506 -28.14 11.47 9.05
CA MET A 506 -29.01 11.76 7.89
C MET A 506 -28.45 11.27 6.54
N HIS A 507 -27.17 11.50 6.26
CA HIS A 507 -26.55 11.22 4.97
C HIS A 507 -26.05 9.77 4.82
N ASN A 508 -25.90 9.06 5.95
CA ASN A 508 -25.42 7.67 6.00
C ASN A 508 -24.07 7.45 5.30
N VAL A 509 -23.22 8.47 5.29
CA VAL A 509 -21.85 8.40 4.75
C VAL A 509 -20.93 7.86 5.83
N LYS A 510 -20.17 6.80 5.56
CA LYS A 510 -19.27 6.19 6.54
C LYS A 510 -18.11 7.13 6.85
N ASN A 511 -17.62 7.13 8.09
CA ASN A 511 -16.43 7.88 8.48
C ASN A 511 -15.18 7.54 7.63
N GLN A 512 -15.14 6.35 7.04
CA GLN A 512 -14.10 5.94 6.07
C GLN A 512 -14.18 6.75 4.78
N ASP A 513 -15.39 6.89 4.22
CA ASP A 513 -15.62 7.66 3.00
C ASP A 513 -15.24 9.13 3.25
N ILE A 514 -15.58 9.69 4.42
CA ILE A 514 -15.18 11.05 4.80
C ILE A 514 -13.66 11.20 4.89
N ALA A 515 -12.97 10.25 5.56
CA ALA A 515 -11.52 10.30 5.70
C ALA A 515 -10.79 10.14 4.35
N ALA A 516 -11.33 9.31 3.45
CA ALA A 516 -10.82 9.14 2.09
C ALA A 516 -11.05 10.39 1.23
N GLN A 517 -12.23 11.01 1.30
CA GLN A 517 -12.51 12.29 0.62
C GLN A 517 -11.54 13.39 1.07
N ALA A 518 -11.34 13.55 2.38
CA ALA A 518 -10.41 14.54 2.92
C ALA A 518 -8.98 14.32 2.42
N LEU A 519 -8.57 13.05 2.31
CA LEU A 519 -7.28 12.65 1.76
C LEU A 519 -7.13 13.00 0.27
N SER A 520 -8.13 12.70 -0.56
CA SER A 520 -8.15 13.08 -1.98
C SER A 520 -8.07 14.60 -2.18
N LEU A 521 -8.82 15.33 -1.35
CA LEU A 521 -8.83 16.79 -1.33
C LEU A 521 -7.56 17.42 -0.74
N ASN A 522 -6.67 16.62 -0.13
CA ASN A 522 -5.49 17.06 0.60
C ASN A 522 -5.80 18.04 1.76
N LEU A 523 -6.97 17.89 2.39
CA LEU A 523 -7.43 18.75 3.47
C LEU A 523 -7.46 18.00 4.81
N PRO A 524 -7.16 18.67 5.94
CA PRO A 524 -7.38 18.08 7.25
C PRO A 524 -8.89 17.97 7.51
N VAL A 525 -9.30 16.98 8.32
CA VAL A 525 -10.70 16.77 8.70
C VAL A 525 -10.86 16.50 10.19
N VAL A 526 -11.87 17.11 10.81
CA VAL A 526 -12.26 16.85 12.19
C VAL A 526 -13.52 15.98 12.22
N LEU A 527 -13.44 14.86 12.92
CA LEU A 527 -14.58 13.97 13.15
C LEU A 527 -15.08 14.19 14.58
N VAL A 528 -16.35 14.58 14.70
CA VAL A 528 -16.99 14.97 15.96
C VAL A 528 -18.06 13.94 16.32
N PRO A 529 -17.87 13.09 17.35
CA PRO A 529 -18.91 12.17 17.78
C PRO A 529 -20.08 12.93 18.43
N VAL A 530 -21.29 12.74 17.91
CA VAL A 530 -22.52 13.31 18.49
C VAL A 530 -23.57 12.21 18.57
N SER A 531 -23.98 11.85 19.79
CA SER A 531 -25.04 10.86 19.98
C SER A 531 -26.41 11.48 19.67
N PRO A 532 -27.31 10.77 18.96
CA PRO A 532 -28.68 11.24 18.68
C PRO A 532 -29.44 11.68 19.94
N ASP A 533 -29.17 11.05 21.08
CA ASP A 533 -29.88 11.27 22.35
C ASP A 533 -29.50 12.59 23.06
N THR A 534 -28.46 13.29 22.59
CA THR A 534 -27.93 14.48 23.27
C THR A 534 -28.65 15.79 22.90
N GLY A 535 -29.56 15.75 21.93
CA GLY A 535 -30.32 16.91 21.45
C GLY A 535 -29.44 18.05 20.91
N ASN A 536 -30.07 19.19 20.63
CA ASN A 536 -29.38 20.35 20.00
C ASN A 536 -28.30 20.98 20.90
N ASN A 537 -28.48 20.94 22.23
CA ASN A 537 -27.50 21.50 23.17
C ASN A 537 -26.20 20.68 23.20
N GLY A 538 -26.30 19.35 23.07
CA GLY A 538 -25.14 18.46 22.94
C GLY A 538 -24.39 18.66 21.63
N TYR A 539 -25.11 18.85 20.53
CA TYR A 539 -24.54 19.15 19.21
C TYR A 539 -23.71 20.43 19.21
N GLY A 540 -24.29 21.55 19.68
CA GLY A 540 -23.61 22.85 19.70
C GLY A 540 -22.34 22.84 20.55
N SER A 541 -22.39 22.21 21.74
CA SER A 541 -21.22 22.07 22.62
C SER A 541 -20.13 21.19 22.01
N ALA A 542 -20.49 20.08 21.36
CA ALA A 542 -19.52 19.18 20.73
C ALA A 542 -18.78 19.85 19.57
N VAL A 543 -19.52 20.59 18.71
CA VAL A 543 -18.92 21.36 17.62
C VAL A 543 -18.05 22.49 18.16
N LYS A 544 -18.47 23.20 19.22
CA LYS A 544 -17.64 24.23 19.85
C LYS A 544 -16.28 23.68 20.30
N GLY A 545 -16.28 22.55 21.02
CA GLY A 545 -15.03 21.89 21.43
C GLY A 545 -14.19 21.40 20.24
N ALA A 546 -14.83 21.01 19.13
CA ALA A 546 -14.13 20.65 17.91
C ALA A 546 -13.46 21.85 17.23
N LEU A 547 -14.08 23.03 17.25
CA LEU A 547 -13.48 24.27 16.75
C LEU A 547 -12.26 24.66 17.60
N GLU A 548 -12.35 24.58 18.92
CA GLU A 548 -11.22 24.82 19.83
C GLU A 548 -10.07 23.83 19.57
N LEU A 549 -10.39 22.57 19.27
CA LEU A 549 -9.40 21.56 18.86
C LEU A 549 -8.70 21.95 17.54
N VAL A 550 -9.42 22.47 16.55
CA VAL A 550 -8.83 22.97 15.29
C VAL A 550 -7.84 24.09 15.59
N GLU A 551 -8.23 25.06 16.42
CA GLU A 551 -7.40 26.21 16.75
C GLU A 551 -6.12 25.80 17.49
N ALA A 552 -6.23 24.85 18.42
CA ALA A 552 -5.10 24.30 19.15
C ALA A 552 -4.12 23.56 18.23
N ASN A 553 -4.61 22.72 17.31
CA ASN A 553 -3.76 21.94 16.40
C ASN A 553 -3.08 22.82 15.34
N LEU A 554 -3.79 23.84 14.83
CA LEU A 554 -3.27 24.74 13.80
C LEU A 554 -2.60 25.99 14.37
N LYS A 555 -2.67 26.23 15.68
CA LYS A 555 -2.18 27.45 16.34
C LYS A 555 -2.70 28.73 15.68
N ALA A 556 -4.00 28.75 15.37
CA ALA A 556 -4.65 29.88 14.72
C ALA A 556 -6.16 29.87 14.87
N ASN A 557 -6.75 31.05 14.88
CA ASN A 557 -8.18 31.21 15.12
C ASN A 557 -9.01 30.75 13.92
N VAL A 558 -10.13 30.09 14.20
CA VAL A 558 -11.16 29.85 13.20
C VAL A 558 -11.92 31.15 13.00
N VAL A 559 -11.81 31.73 11.80
CA VAL A 559 -12.43 33.01 11.47
C VAL A 559 -13.81 32.84 10.88
N LYS A 560 -14.09 31.67 10.28
CA LYS A 560 -15.35 31.42 9.58
C LYS A 560 -15.72 29.93 9.61
N VAL A 561 -17.02 29.67 9.79
CA VAL A 561 -17.63 28.33 9.72
C VAL A 561 -18.61 28.32 8.55
N VAL A 562 -18.43 27.35 7.66
CA VAL A 562 -19.11 27.32 6.36
C VAL A 562 -20.05 26.13 6.31
N PHE A 563 -21.29 26.37 5.90
CA PHE A 563 -22.30 25.34 5.68
C PHE A 563 -22.70 25.29 4.21
N GLY A 564 -22.79 24.08 3.66
CA GLY A 564 -23.23 23.85 2.29
C GLY A 564 -24.75 23.78 2.12
N ASP A 565 -25.52 24.18 3.14
CA ASP A 565 -26.98 24.13 3.12
C ASP A 565 -27.54 24.88 1.89
N ALA A 566 -28.52 24.29 1.20
CA ALA A 566 -29.27 24.94 0.13
C ALA A 566 -30.25 25.98 0.71
N GLU A 567 -31.05 26.65 -0.13
CA GLU A 567 -31.95 27.73 0.30
C GLU A 567 -33.14 27.24 1.15
N GLU A 568 -32.87 26.96 2.42
CA GLU A 568 -33.84 26.50 3.43
C GLU A 568 -33.82 27.44 4.66
N PRO A 569 -34.75 28.42 4.74
CA PRO A 569 -34.75 29.48 5.77
C PRO A 569 -34.75 28.96 7.21
N GLU A 570 -35.48 27.87 7.44
CA GLU A 570 -35.59 27.24 8.77
C GLU A 570 -34.25 26.63 9.22
N ILE A 571 -33.52 25.96 8.32
CA ILE A 571 -32.20 25.38 8.61
C ILE A 571 -31.19 26.50 8.87
N LYS A 572 -31.18 27.55 8.06
CA LYS A 572 -30.28 28.69 8.25
C LYS A 572 -30.52 29.40 9.59
N ALA A 573 -31.78 29.70 9.92
CA ALA A 573 -32.14 30.30 11.20
C ALA A 573 -31.75 29.39 12.39
N TRP A 574 -31.92 28.08 12.24
CA TRP A 574 -31.49 27.10 13.24
C TRP A 574 -29.95 27.08 13.40
N ARG A 575 -29.17 27.15 12.31
CA ARG A 575 -27.70 27.25 12.35
C ARG A 575 -27.26 28.52 13.07
N GLU A 576 -27.82 29.67 12.68
CA GLU A 576 -27.51 30.97 13.29
C GLU A 576 -27.82 31.00 14.78
N SER A 577 -28.95 30.41 15.19
CA SER A 577 -29.33 30.27 16.60
C SER A 577 -28.43 29.30 17.36
N THR A 578 -28.17 28.11 16.82
CA THR A 578 -27.35 27.05 17.46
C THR A 578 -25.90 27.50 17.67
N PHE A 579 -25.37 28.29 16.74
CA PHE A 579 -24.02 28.83 16.79
C PHE A 579 -23.99 30.28 17.26
N ALA A 580 -25.10 30.82 17.78
CA ALA A 580 -25.11 32.13 18.40
C ALA A 580 -24.14 32.12 19.60
N GLY A 581 -23.17 33.04 19.62
CA GLY A 581 -22.20 33.16 20.72
C GLY A 581 -20.95 32.28 20.62
N ILE A 582 -20.73 31.53 19.51
CA ILE A 582 -19.43 30.86 19.28
C ILE A 582 -18.31 31.83 18.87
N GLY A 583 -18.62 33.10 18.60
CA GLY A 583 -17.66 34.16 18.26
C GLY A 583 -16.99 34.01 16.88
N ARG A 584 -17.63 33.32 15.93
CA ARG A 584 -17.10 33.04 14.59
C ARG A 584 -18.16 33.31 13.53
N ASP A 585 -17.76 33.84 12.38
CA ASP A 585 -18.71 34.18 11.31
C ASP A 585 -19.27 32.92 10.65
N LEU A 586 -20.58 32.88 10.42
CA LEU A 586 -21.21 31.83 9.64
C LEU A 586 -21.31 32.23 8.17
N TRP A 587 -21.08 31.29 7.27
CA TRP A 587 -21.19 31.54 5.84
C TRP A 587 -21.90 30.39 5.11
N PHE A 588 -22.81 30.77 4.21
CA PHE A 588 -23.65 29.86 3.43
C PHE A 588 -23.43 30.14 1.93
N PRO A 589 -22.39 29.55 1.31
CA PRO A 589 -21.96 29.94 -0.05
C PRO A 589 -22.96 29.57 -1.15
N ASN A 590 -23.80 28.56 -0.89
CA ASN A 590 -24.82 28.09 -1.81
C ASN A 590 -26.14 28.86 -1.69
N TRP A 591 -26.27 29.76 -0.70
CA TRP A 591 -27.51 30.46 -0.42
C TRP A 591 -27.87 31.45 -1.54
N GLY A 592 -29.13 31.42 -2.00
CA GLY A 592 -29.61 32.26 -3.10
C GLY A 592 -29.13 31.82 -4.49
N ILE A 593 -28.46 30.67 -4.60
CA ILE A 593 -28.11 30.04 -5.87
C ILE A 593 -29.15 28.97 -6.17
N GLY A 594 -29.77 29.04 -7.35
CA GLY A 594 -30.78 28.06 -7.75
C GLY A 594 -30.19 26.64 -7.86
N GLU A 595 -30.94 25.61 -7.44
CA GLU A 595 -30.50 24.20 -7.49
C GLU A 595 -30.12 23.74 -8.91
N ALA A 596 -30.71 24.34 -9.95
CA ALA A 596 -30.33 24.10 -11.34
C ALA A 596 -28.89 24.59 -11.63
N GLU A 597 -28.55 25.79 -11.17
CA GLU A 597 -27.22 26.38 -11.34
C GLU A 597 -26.16 25.58 -10.55
N LEU A 598 -26.45 25.25 -9.28
CA LEU A 598 -25.58 24.41 -8.46
C LEU A 598 -25.29 23.06 -9.12
N ARG A 599 -26.33 22.42 -9.68
CA ARG A 599 -26.19 21.14 -10.37
C ARG A 599 -25.36 21.25 -11.65
N SER A 600 -25.58 22.28 -12.46
CA SER A 600 -24.82 22.52 -13.67
C SER A 600 -23.35 22.85 -13.38
N ARG A 601 -23.04 23.54 -12.28
CA ARG A 601 -21.65 23.74 -11.85
C ARG A 601 -21.04 22.46 -11.31
N MET A 602 -21.77 21.70 -10.49
CA MET A 602 -21.32 20.43 -9.92
C MET A 602 -20.83 19.46 -10.99
N TRP A 603 -21.57 19.29 -12.09
CA TRP A 603 -21.15 18.38 -13.16
C TRP A 603 -19.84 18.82 -13.84
N ARG A 604 -19.70 20.13 -14.13
CA ARG A 604 -18.46 20.68 -14.66
C ARG A 604 -17.30 20.48 -13.70
N LEU A 605 -17.50 20.76 -12.41
CA LEU A 605 -16.47 20.56 -11.41
C LEU A 605 -16.06 19.08 -11.31
N CYS A 606 -17.03 18.16 -11.33
CA CYS A 606 -16.76 16.72 -11.32
C CYS A 606 -15.88 16.30 -12.52
N GLU A 607 -16.09 16.87 -13.69
CA GLU A 607 -15.23 16.64 -14.86
C GLU A 607 -13.84 17.27 -14.69
N GLU A 608 -13.76 18.50 -14.16
CA GLU A 608 -12.50 19.22 -13.92
C GLU A 608 -11.56 18.47 -12.95
N ILE A 609 -12.12 17.78 -11.96
CA ILE A 609 -11.36 17.11 -10.89
C ILE A 609 -11.45 15.58 -10.93
N ASP A 610 -12.05 15.03 -11.99
CA ASP A 610 -12.32 13.60 -12.15
C ASP A 610 -13.02 12.98 -10.91
N ALA A 611 -14.00 13.70 -10.37
CA ALA A 611 -14.87 13.22 -9.30
C ALA A 611 -16.20 12.68 -9.83
N LYS A 612 -16.85 11.85 -9.03
CA LYS A 612 -18.11 11.17 -9.35
C LYS A 612 -19.10 11.38 -8.20
N VAL A 613 -20.40 11.39 -8.49
CA VAL A 613 -21.46 11.52 -7.47
C VAL A 613 -22.33 10.27 -7.51
N CYS A 614 -22.55 9.65 -6.35
CA CYS A 614 -23.34 8.41 -6.21
C CYS A 614 -24.42 8.55 -5.14
N ALA A 615 -25.55 7.85 -5.28
CA ALA A 615 -26.57 7.79 -4.23
C ALA A 615 -26.12 6.89 -3.06
N THR A 616 -26.47 7.27 -1.82
CA THR A 616 -26.16 6.49 -0.62
C THR A 616 -27.26 5.44 -0.39
N GLY A 617 -26.91 4.14 -0.38
CA GLY A 617 -27.83 3.05 0.01
C GLY A 617 -28.35 2.14 -1.12
N ALA A 618 -27.85 2.25 -2.36
CA ALA A 618 -28.21 1.33 -3.44
C ALA A 618 -27.65 -0.09 -3.17
N ALA A 619 -28.49 -1.12 -3.31
CA ALA A 619 -28.12 -2.54 -3.18
C ALA A 619 -27.13 -3.00 -4.27
N ASP A 620 -27.16 -2.33 -5.43
CA ASP A 620 -26.24 -2.52 -6.54
C ASP A 620 -25.71 -1.16 -7.05
N PRO A 621 -24.58 -0.69 -6.50
CA PRO A 621 -23.94 0.55 -6.94
C PRO A 621 -23.45 0.52 -8.39
N GLN A 622 -23.19 -0.67 -8.96
CA GLN A 622 -22.64 -0.84 -10.32
C GLN A 622 -23.76 -0.89 -11.38
N GLY A 623 -24.91 -1.50 -11.08
CA GLY A 623 -26.09 -1.49 -11.94
C GLY A 623 -26.77 -0.12 -11.98
N ALA A 624 -26.88 0.57 -10.84
CA ALA A 624 -27.33 1.97 -10.80
C ALA A 624 -26.37 2.90 -11.57
N PHE A 625 -25.08 2.56 -11.57
CA PHE A 625 -24.02 3.23 -12.35
C PHE A 625 -24.17 3.00 -13.86
N HIS A 626 -24.52 1.80 -14.32
CA HIS A 626 -24.79 1.53 -15.74
C HIS A 626 -26.05 2.25 -16.24
N PHE A 627 -27.14 2.22 -15.47
CA PHE A 627 -28.38 2.93 -15.79
C PHE A 627 -28.16 4.45 -15.92
N PHE A 628 -27.39 5.03 -15.00
CA PHE A 628 -27.03 6.45 -15.03
C PHE A 628 -26.13 6.84 -16.22
N LEU A 629 -25.23 5.95 -16.66
CA LEU A 629 -24.37 6.18 -17.83
C LEU A 629 -25.14 6.13 -19.15
N GLU A 630 -26.18 5.31 -19.25
CA GLU A 630 -27.04 5.26 -20.43
C GLU A 630 -27.89 6.54 -20.55
N GLU A 631 -28.40 7.09 -19.45
CA GLU A 631 -29.08 8.40 -19.47
C GLU A 631 -28.14 9.59 -19.71
N LYS A 632 -26.85 9.51 -19.33
CA LYS A 632 -25.85 10.60 -19.47
C LYS A 632 -25.72 11.15 -20.91
N ARG A 633 -26.02 10.33 -21.93
CA ARG A 633 -26.01 10.74 -23.35
C ARG A 633 -27.19 11.60 -23.76
N GLU A 634 -28.34 11.50 -23.09
CA GLU A 634 -29.56 12.22 -23.49
C GLU A 634 -29.61 13.66 -22.97
N TRP A 635 -28.72 14.02 -22.04
CA TRP A 635 -28.74 15.30 -21.31
C TRP A 635 -27.69 16.30 -21.82
N TRP A 636 -26.81 15.87 -22.73
CA TRP A 636 -25.80 16.71 -23.38
C TRP A 636 -26.36 17.25 -24.71
N ASP A 637 -26.42 18.58 -24.85
CA ASP A 637 -26.77 19.22 -26.12
C ASP A 637 -25.49 19.57 -26.90
N GLU A 638 -25.20 18.77 -27.93
CA GLU A 638 -24.07 18.97 -28.83
C GLU A 638 -24.09 20.33 -29.55
N LYS A 639 -25.26 20.96 -29.74
CA LYS A 639 -25.39 22.25 -30.42
C LYS A 639 -25.17 23.43 -29.48
N ALA A 640 -25.60 23.31 -28.23
CA ALA A 640 -25.38 24.34 -27.21
C ALA A 640 -24.02 24.22 -26.52
N ASN A 641 -23.29 23.12 -26.76
CA ASN A 641 -22.07 22.74 -26.05
C ASN A 641 -22.28 22.80 -24.52
N GLY A 642 -23.43 22.28 -24.06
CA GLY A 642 -23.90 22.43 -22.69
C GLY A 642 -25.02 21.44 -22.33
N TRP A 643 -25.31 21.33 -21.02
CA TRP A 643 -26.29 20.38 -20.47
C TRP A 643 -27.73 20.92 -20.59
N MET A 644 -28.65 20.13 -21.15
CA MET A 644 -30.08 20.50 -21.34
C MET A 644 -30.84 20.49 -20.01
N LEU A 645 -31.56 21.58 -19.72
CA LEU A 645 -32.50 21.72 -18.62
C LEU A 645 -33.88 22.08 -19.20
N SER A 646 -34.74 21.10 -19.50
CA SER A 646 -36.17 21.37 -19.73
C SER A 646 -37.02 20.72 -18.64
N GLN A 647 -38.01 21.45 -18.13
CA GLN A 647 -38.93 21.01 -17.09
C GLN A 647 -39.76 19.78 -17.51
N GLU A 648 -39.90 19.52 -18.81
CA GLU A 648 -40.76 18.47 -19.38
C GLU A 648 -40.21 17.05 -19.23
N ARG A 649 -38.91 16.87 -18.89
CA ARG A 649 -38.33 15.53 -18.62
C ARG A 649 -38.18 15.20 -17.14
N MET A 650 -38.63 16.09 -16.24
CA MET A 650 -38.72 15.81 -14.80
C MET A 650 -40.01 15.06 -14.46
N ASP A 651 -40.30 13.94 -15.12
CA ASP A 651 -41.37 13.05 -14.65
C ASP A 651 -40.79 11.92 -13.76
N THR A 652 -40.53 12.31 -12.52
CA THR A 652 -40.65 11.55 -11.26
C THR A 652 -40.19 10.08 -11.13
N THR A 653 -39.43 9.47 -12.05
CA THR A 653 -39.02 8.05 -11.91
C THR A 653 -37.57 7.68 -12.27
N ALA A 654 -36.74 8.59 -12.79
CA ALA A 654 -35.33 8.29 -13.17
C ALA A 654 -34.29 8.33 -12.02
N PHE A 655 -34.75 8.58 -10.79
CA PHE A 655 -34.01 8.25 -9.56
C PHE A 655 -34.98 7.49 -8.66
N PRO A 656 -34.72 6.23 -8.27
CA PRO A 656 -35.54 5.58 -7.27
C PRO A 656 -35.25 6.24 -5.92
N GLY A 657 -36.02 7.26 -5.58
CA GLY A 657 -35.97 7.94 -4.30
C GLY A 657 -36.58 9.33 -4.36
N GLY A 658 -37.81 9.45 -3.87
CA GLY A 658 -38.44 10.73 -3.58
C GLY A 658 -37.65 11.55 -2.55
N LYS A 659 -38.26 12.63 -2.04
CA LYS A 659 -37.73 13.47 -0.96
C LYS A 659 -36.92 12.65 0.06
N GLY A 660 -35.59 12.81 0.08
CA GLY A 660 -34.70 12.09 1.00
C GLY A 660 -33.60 11.20 0.40
N CYS A 661 -33.35 11.23 -0.92
CA CYS A 661 -32.22 10.50 -1.51
C CYS A 661 -30.91 11.31 -1.37
N PHE A 662 -29.99 10.87 -0.50
CA PHE A 662 -28.70 11.53 -0.27
C PHE A 662 -27.63 11.09 -1.27
N THR A 663 -26.67 11.97 -1.54
CA THR A 663 -25.57 11.72 -2.49
C THR A 663 -24.22 11.81 -1.79
N LYS A 664 -23.26 10.99 -2.22
CA LYS A 664 -21.86 11.02 -1.82
C LYS A 664 -20.95 11.25 -3.03
N VAL A 665 -19.87 11.99 -2.82
CA VAL A 665 -18.84 12.24 -3.84
C VAL A 665 -17.75 11.18 -3.74
N LEU A 666 -17.31 10.64 -4.88
CA LEU A 666 -16.23 9.68 -5.03
C LEU A 666 -15.14 10.27 -5.92
N PHE A 667 -13.89 10.36 -5.43
CA PHE A 667 -12.74 10.72 -6.25
C PHE A 667 -12.06 9.45 -6.78
N VAL A 668 -11.39 9.53 -7.94
CA VAL A 668 -10.74 8.37 -8.58
C VAL A 668 -9.77 7.66 -7.62
N ASP A 669 -8.97 8.42 -6.88
CA ASP A 669 -7.95 7.89 -5.96
C ASP A 669 -8.49 7.45 -4.57
N MET A 670 -9.79 7.55 -4.30
CA MET A 670 -10.32 7.37 -2.92
C MET A 670 -9.99 6.03 -2.28
N TRP A 671 -9.73 4.99 -3.07
CA TRP A 671 -9.51 3.61 -2.59
C TRP A 671 -8.17 3.01 -3.01
N ASP A 672 -7.40 3.73 -3.84
CA ASP A 672 -6.05 3.37 -4.30
C ASP A 672 -4.94 3.83 -3.34
N ILE A 673 -5.30 4.48 -2.22
CA ILE A 673 -4.43 4.89 -1.10
C ILE A 673 -4.74 4.06 0.14
#